data_AF-A0A0G4IFT7-F1
#
_entry.id   AF-A0A0G4IFT7-F1
#
_cell.length_a   1.000
_cell.length_b   1.000
_cell.length_c   1.000
_cell.angle_alpha   90.00
_cell.angle_beta   90.00
_cell.angle_gamma   90.00
#
_symmetry.space_group_name_H-M   'P 1'
#
loop_
_entity.id
_entity.type
_entity.pdbx_description
1 polymer ?
#
loop_
_entity_poly.entity_id
_entity_poly.type
_entity_poly.pdbx_seq_one_letter_code
_entity_poly.pdbx_strand_id
1 'polypeptide(L)'
;MTSLSSLSQDEVSKVLRDSRLPSALSRKKRGRRELYPSGAKYNFSQPLSPLRLLEAQSQEVEQQTLRQLLAHPRPIPFKDFSLVQRWPRAVVVSCPFDGTCTSADRDGNVQVHFQNETAGTVCVEGYVGPLCSECGKGQMLLREGTKIRCRDCPDTSRTFVAGIGLFLLTVCVVLFYVNLVTKDNPKLDVPESAITFKILTVFLTALGFLAELARSTFVVFREQLSEEGSSARLGGVGQHVASIAQEFLGLLQSMPTVGEIFSMKCLFDLFEWTTGKHVADRELFSLLVPVGVICLIGLIGLVVVLSSYWGDAGGEEEKEEEGDGKKRTNNREQTDPNSATLPPTRSNTKGQGPPAVTPATLLTGGDRRDSQNVEKGVAESRDSQNVEKGVAESRERTGCPPVEAVQSAWRQSSSCTSKSFVQVCKRFCNWLAFNRRFLGIFRYSFDEETSIWMRLLCFLEDMTPVVLCTLFLWAPSLVSAPLASLRCKPLHPNLKKRRLHRFPSVVCDEKDPRYTRWQSLSFGVLLAGVFGVPFLASSAVLFENWRVSEERQGHGPSAAPVGEGGGEKGAGQTAEKEGGAKGKSSRGLSGPRARGEGSAAILGTSFRELVSESVRANLALFSRKFSVLLTGYSDKFLYWELVVFARRLSIPISLLAQNPSARYTLLTFHSVFFIVLQTTLRPYRSAALNWLETFSLYSWFFEVMVLKISSEKETGGRRGECNDVVLTPCVREAVVEAGGGGGLCVGGGDVRMLPLL
;
A
#
# COMPACT_ATOMS: atom_id res chain seq x y z
N MET A 1 18.51 58.12 -19.37
CA MET A 1 17.26 57.65 -20.03
C MET A 1 16.31 57.17 -18.95
N THR A 2 15.01 57.43 -19.06
CA THR A 2 14.02 57.13 -18.02
C THR A 2 13.49 55.69 -18.07
N SER A 3 12.92 55.24 -16.96
CA SER A 3 12.45 53.86 -16.75
C SER A 3 11.26 53.48 -17.66
N LEU A 4 11.46 52.50 -18.54
CA LEU A 4 10.36 51.78 -19.18
C LEU A 4 9.87 50.65 -18.27
N SER A 5 8.81 50.96 -17.52
CA SER A 5 8.07 50.00 -16.70
C SER A 5 7.54 48.83 -17.52
N SER A 6 7.40 47.65 -16.91
CA SER A 6 6.94 46.44 -17.59
C SER A 6 5.47 46.55 -18.05
N LEU A 7 5.25 46.80 -19.34
CA LEU A 7 3.94 46.66 -19.98
C LEU A 7 3.35 45.28 -19.70
N SER A 8 2.11 45.25 -19.21
CA SER A 8 1.38 44.01 -18.97
C SER A 8 0.95 43.35 -20.29
N GLN A 9 0.70 42.04 -20.24
CA GLN A 9 0.24 41.30 -21.42
C GLN A 9 -1.14 41.80 -21.89
N ASP A 10 -1.97 42.29 -20.97
CA ASP A 10 -3.28 42.85 -21.28
C ASP A 10 -3.16 44.24 -21.94
N GLU A 11 -2.24 45.10 -21.49
CA GLU A 11 -1.93 46.37 -22.17
C GLU A 11 -1.39 46.15 -23.58
N VAL A 12 -0.46 45.21 -23.79
CA VAL A 12 0.00 44.83 -25.14
C VAL A 12 -1.17 44.31 -25.97
N SER A 13 -2.06 43.49 -25.41
CA SER A 13 -3.26 43.02 -26.11
C SER A 13 -4.24 44.15 -26.42
N LYS A 14 -4.29 45.20 -25.60
CA LYS A 14 -5.17 46.35 -25.73
C LYS A 14 -4.65 47.31 -26.80
N VAL A 15 -3.36 47.65 -26.78
CA VAL A 15 -2.69 48.40 -27.86
C VAL A 15 -2.90 47.70 -29.22
N LEU A 16 -2.72 46.37 -29.28
CA LEU A 16 -2.99 45.61 -30.51
C LEU A 16 -4.46 45.61 -30.93
N ARG A 17 -5.41 45.69 -29.99
CA ARG A 17 -6.87 45.67 -30.26
C ARG A 17 -7.45 47.04 -30.60
N ASP A 18 -6.88 48.10 -30.02
CA ASP A 18 -7.20 49.50 -30.32
C ASP A 18 -6.49 49.96 -31.62
N SER A 19 -5.40 49.28 -32.02
CA SER A 19 -4.81 49.42 -33.36
C SER A 19 -5.80 48.97 -34.45
N ARG A 20 -5.94 49.76 -35.52
CA ARG A 20 -6.93 49.51 -36.58
C ARG A 20 -6.51 48.44 -37.61
N LEU A 21 -5.46 47.64 -37.33
CA LEU A 21 -4.98 46.59 -38.25
C LEU A 21 -6.03 45.51 -38.61
N PRO A 22 -6.89 45.01 -37.69
CA PRO A 22 -7.82 43.92 -38.02
C PRO A 22 -8.86 44.26 -39.09
N SER A 23 -9.27 45.52 -39.19
CA SER A 23 -10.24 46.00 -40.18
C SER A 23 -9.62 46.36 -41.54
N ALA A 24 -8.30 46.56 -41.60
CA ALA A 24 -7.57 46.71 -42.86
C ALA A 24 -7.40 45.37 -43.59
N LEU A 25 -7.07 44.29 -42.87
CA LEU A 25 -6.77 42.98 -43.45
C LEU A 25 -8.02 42.18 -43.87
N SER A 26 -9.17 42.36 -43.19
CA SER A 26 -10.39 41.59 -43.48
C SER A 26 -11.08 41.96 -44.80
N ARG A 27 -10.83 43.16 -45.36
CA ARG A 27 -11.57 43.70 -46.51
C ARG A 27 -11.09 43.20 -47.89
N LYS A 28 -10.06 42.35 -47.97
CA LYS A 28 -9.44 41.90 -49.24
C LYS A 28 -9.89 40.50 -49.72
N LYS A 29 -11.17 40.13 -49.59
CA LYS A 29 -11.65 38.79 -50.05
C LYS A 29 -13.10 38.70 -50.58
N ARG A 30 -13.50 39.60 -51.49
CA ARG A 30 -14.60 39.36 -52.47
C ARG A 30 -14.40 40.28 -53.69
N GLY A 31 -14.53 39.75 -54.90
CA GLY A 31 -14.33 40.53 -56.14
C GLY A 31 -13.57 39.82 -57.26
N ARG A 32 -13.91 38.56 -57.58
CA ARG A 32 -13.45 37.91 -58.82
C ARG A 32 -14.45 38.26 -59.92
N ARG A 33 -14.08 39.16 -60.83
CA ARG A 33 -14.75 39.45 -62.11
C ARG A 33 -13.69 39.57 -63.20
N GLU A 34 -14.07 39.24 -64.44
CA GLU A 34 -13.15 39.20 -65.56
C GLU A 34 -12.60 40.59 -65.93
N LEU A 35 -11.36 40.62 -66.40
CA LEU A 35 -10.75 41.78 -67.05
C LEU A 35 -10.76 41.55 -68.55
N TYR A 36 -11.63 42.28 -69.26
CA TYR A 36 -11.44 42.55 -70.68
C TYR A 36 -10.23 43.48 -70.85
N PRO A 37 -9.38 43.27 -71.88
CA PRO A 37 -8.32 44.21 -72.20
C PRO A 37 -8.93 45.43 -72.93
N SER A 38 -8.92 46.59 -72.29
CA SER A 38 -9.16 47.88 -72.94
C SER A 38 -8.07 48.87 -72.55
N GLY A 39 -7.45 49.48 -73.56
CA GLY A 39 -6.23 50.28 -73.38
C GLY A 39 -6.50 51.67 -72.83
N ALA A 40 -6.22 51.89 -71.54
CA ALA A 40 -6.25 53.20 -70.91
C ALA A 40 -4.83 53.66 -70.53
N LYS A 41 -4.24 54.57 -71.31
CA LYS A 41 -3.01 55.27 -70.93
C LYS A 41 -3.33 56.27 -69.80
N TYR A 42 -2.91 55.97 -68.57
CA TYR A 42 -2.98 56.93 -67.46
C TYR A 42 -1.59 57.25 -66.91
N ASN A 43 -1.07 58.41 -67.34
CA ASN A 43 -0.01 59.10 -66.63
C ASN A 43 -0.63 59.78 -65.41
N PHE A 44 -0.42 59.26 -64.19
CA PHE A 44 -0.39 60.13 -63.02
C PHE A 44 0.41 59.53 -61.85
N SER A 45 1.54 60.16 -61.54
CA SER A 45 2.27 59.94 -60.30
C SER A 45 1.52 60.62 -59.14
N GLN A 46 0.54 59.92 -58.57
CA GLN A 46 -0.07 60.38 -57.31
C GLN A 46 0.99 60.32 -56.19
N PRO A 47 1.31 61.42 -55.51
CA PRO A 47 2.21 61.39 -54.36
C PRO A 47 1.59 60.54 -53.25
N LEU A 48 2.36 59.63 -52.67
CA LEU A 48 1.93 58.84 -51.52
C LEU A 48 1.59 59.78 -50.37
N SER A 49 0.42 59.61 -49.77
CA SER A 49 -0.01 60.47 -48.66
C SER A 49 0.95 60.32 -47.45
N PRO A 50 1.34 61.42 -46.77
CA PRO A 50 2.33 61.35 -45.69
C PRO A 50 2.00 60.35 -44.57
N LEU A 51 0.71 60.12 -44.31
CA LEU A 51 0.24 59.10 -43.36
C LEU A 51 0.68 57.67 -43.73
N ARG A 52 0.77 57.31 -45.02
CA ARG A 52 1.31 56.01 -45.43
C ARG A 52 2.82 55.91 -45.31
N LEU A 53 3.53 57.04 -45.40
CA LEU A 53 4.97 57.08 -45.13
C LEU A 53 5.24 56.84 -43.63
N LEU A 54 4.42 57.46 -42.76
CA LEU A 54 4.46 57.26 -41.31
C LEU A 54 4.04 55.84 -40.89
N GLU A 55 3.01 55.25 -41.53
CA GLU A 55 2.59 53.86 -41.28
C GLU A 55 3.65 52.85 -41.74
N ALA A 56 4.36 53.12 -42.85
CA ALA A 56 5.51 52.33 -43.27
C ALA A 56 6.70 52.46 -42.29
N GLN A 57 7.02 53.69 -41.87
CA GLN A 57 8.08 53.92 -40.86
C GLN A 57 7.74 53.31 -39.51
N SER A 58 6.48 53.32 -39.05
CA SER A 58 6.11 52.69 -37.78
C SER A 58 6.28 51.17 -37.83
N GLN A 59 5.90 50.53 -38.95
CA GLN A 59 6.16 49.10 -39.16
C GLN A 59 7.66 48.79 -39.27
N GLU A 60 8.46 49.66 -39.87
CA GLU A 60 9.92 49.47 -39.94
C GLU A 60 10.58 49.67 -38.57
N VAL A 61 10.16 50.64 -37.77
CA VAL A 61 10.63 50.84 -36.40
C VAL A 61 10.20 49.68 -35.50
N GLU A 62 8.96 49.17 -35.61
CA GLU A 62 8.54 47.95 -34.92
C GLU A 62 9.37 46.73 -35.34
N GLN A 63 9.64 46.56 -36.64
CA GLN A 63 10.51 45.47 -37.11
C GLN A 63 11.97 45.63 -36.67
N GLN A 64 12.53 46.84 -36.63
CA GLN A 64 13.88 47.08 -36.12
C GLN A 64 13.95 46.84 -34.61
N THR A 65 12.95 47.28 -33.85
CA THR A 65 12.85 47.04 -32.40
C THR A 65 12.69 45.55 -32.12
N LEU A 66 11.85 44.85 -32.88
CA LEU A 66 11.71 43.40 -32.79
C LEU A 66 13.01 42.67 -33.15
N ARG A 67 13.72 43.10 -34.20
CA ARG A 67 15.04 42.55 -34.58
C ARG A 67 16.08 42.76 -33.48
N GLN A 68 16.15 43.95 -32.88
CA GLN A 68 17.05 44.24 -31.75
C GLN A 68 16.71 43.38 -30.52
N LEU A 69 15.43 43.29 -30.16
CA LEU A 69 14.95 42.43 -29.07
C LEU A 69 15.24 40.94 -29.31
N LEU A 70 15.12 40.47 -30.56
CA LEU A 70 15.45 39.10 -30.96
C LEU A 70 16.97 38.82 -31.03
N ALA A 71 17.78 39.87 -31.19
CA ALA A 71 19.24 39.82 -31.27
C ALA A 71 19.96 39.87 -29.91
N HIS A 72 19.23 40.08 -28.80
CA HIS A 72 19.83 39.96 -27.48
C HIS A 72 20.37 38.54 -27.23
N PRO A 73 21.54 38.39 -26.60
CA PRO A 73 22.08 37.07 -26.24
C PRO A 73 21.10 36.38 -25.29
N ARG A 74 20.58 35.23 -25.70
CA ARG A 74 19.65 34.45 -24.87
C ARG A 74 20.47 33.65 -23.85
N PRO A 75 20.04 33.57 -22.58
CA PRO A 75 20.82 32.88 -21.55
C PRO A 75 20.96 31.39 -21.89
N ILE A 76 22.21 30.95 -22.00
CA ILE A 76 22.59 29.54 -22.05
C ILE A 76 22.78 29.12 -20.58
N PRO A 77 22.09 28.06 -20.09
CA PRO A 77 22.31 27.59 -18.73
C PRO A 77 23.72 27.02 -18.58
N PHE A 78 24.32 27.21 -17.40
CA PHE A 78 25.53 26.52 -17.01
C PHE A 78 25.27 25.01 -16.83
N LYS A 79 26.34 24.22 -16.71
CA LYS A 79 26.25 22.81 -16.31
C LYS A 79 25.43 22.69 -15.02
N ASP A 80 24.62 21.64 -14.93
CA ASP A 80 23.72 21.36 -13.80
C ASP A 80 22.53 22.34 -13.65
N PHE A 81 22.28 23.19 -14.67
CA PHE A 81 21.10 24.04 -14.78
C PHE A 81 20.25 23.73 -16.04
N SER A 82 18.95 24.04 -15.96
CA SER A 82 17.92 23.83 -16.98
C SER A 82 17.24 25.15 -17.38
N LEU A 83 16.97 25.34 -18.68
CA LEU A 83 16.19 26.47 -19.22
C LEU A 83 14.70 26.11 -19.33
N VAL A 84 14.02 26.02 -18.18
CA VAL A 84 12.58 25.64 -18.08
C VAL A 84 11.62 26.60 -18.78
N GLN A 85 12.01 27.86 -19.03
CA GLN A 85 11.27 28.82 -19.85
C GLN A 85 12.21 29.64 -20.72
N ARG A 86 11.81 29.93 -21.97
CA ARG A 86 12.56 30.81 -22.89
C ARG A 86 12.33 32.30 -22.65
N TRP A 87 13.26 33.09 -23.18
CA TRP A 87 13.06 34.48 -23.57
C TRP A 87 11.67 34.71 -24.24
N PRO A 88 10.95 35.81 -23.97
CA PRO A 88 11.37 37.00 -23.22
C PRO A 88 11.35 36.86 -21.69
N ARG A 89 10.82 35.76 -21.14
CA ARG A 89 10.82 35.48 -19.70
C ARG A 89 11.63 34.21 -19.45
N ALA A 90 12.94 34.32 -19.70
CA ALA A 90 13.84 33.21 -19.47
C ALA A 90 13.85 32.86 -17.97
N VAL A 91 13.65 31.58 -17.66
CA VAL A 91 13.76 31.05 -16.30
C VAL A 91 14.73 29.89 -16.36
N VAL A 92 15.87 30.08 -15.68
CA VAL A 92 16.87 29.04 -15.44
C VAL A 92 16.68 28.53 -14.01
N VAL A 93 16.79 27.23 -13.82
CA VAL A 93 16.73 26.56 -12.50
C VAL A 93 17.82 25.51 -12.40
N SER A 94 18.28 25.19 -11.20
CA SER A 94 19.13 24.02 -10.99
C SER A 94 18.37 22.74 -11.32
N CYS A 95 19.08 21.76 -11.86
CA CYS A 95 18.56 20.42 -12.01
C CYS A 95 18.60 19.70 -10.65
N PRO A 96 17.61 18.83 -10.33
CA PRO A 96 17.46 18.27 -8.99
C PRO A 96 18.52 17.20 -8.65
N PHE A 97 19.34 16.80 -9.61
CA PHE A 97 20.35 15.75 -9.51
C PHE A 97 21.65 16.24 -10.17
N ASP A 98 22.77 16.15 -9.45
CA ASP A 98 24.07 16.59 -9.95
C ASP A 98 24.51 15.78 -11.19
N GLY A 99 25.00 16.47 -12.22
CA GLY A 99 25.53 15.86 -13.43
C GLY A 99 24.49 15.37 -14.44
N THR A 100 23.18 15.54 -14.23
CA THR A 100 22.17 15.09 -15.23
C THR A 100 21.88 16.11 -16.33
N CYS A 101 22.27 17.37 -16.13
CA CYS A 101 22.10 18.47 -17.08
C CYS A 101 23.46 18.93 -17.62
N THR A 102 23.73 18.62 -18.88
CA THR A 102 24.93 19.08 -19.56
C THR A 102 24.79 20.55 -19.97
N SER A 103 25.82 21.35 -19.71
CA SER A 103 26.13 22.46 -20.61
C SER A 103 26.42 21.84 -21.99
N ALA A 104 25.66 22.20 -23.02
CA ALA A 104 25.92 21.69 -24.36
C ALA A 104 27.36 22.05 -24.78
N ASP A 105 28.03 21.11 -25.46
CA ASP A 105 29.48 21.11 -25.57
C ASP A 105 30.04 22.25 -26.46
N ARG A 106 31.36 22.45 -26.44
CA ARG A 106 32.05 23.58 -27.08
C ARG A 106 31.90 23.70 -28.60
N ASP A 107 31.25 22.73 -29.26
CA ASP A 107 31.09 22.60 -30.72
C ASP A 107 30.10 23.60 -31.37
N GLY A 108 30.12 24.86 -30.92
CA GLY A 108 29.57 26.05 -31.60
C GLY A 108 28.04 26.19 -31.71
N ASN A 109 27.33 25.09 -31.94
CA ASN A 109 25.90 25.05 -32.28
C ASN A 109 24.96 24.95 -31.05
N VAL A 110 25.53 24.99 -29.84
CA VAL A 110 24.85 25.07 -28.53
C VAL A 110 23.56 25.89 -28.58
N GLN A 111 23.65 27.08 -29.15
CA GLN A 111 22.56 28.05 -29.17
C GLN A 111 21.31 27.55 -29.93
N VAL A 112 21.47 26.67 -30.93
CA VAL A 112 20.35 26.10 -31.69
C VAL A 112 19.51 25.16 -30.82
N HIS A 113 20.15 24.30 -30.01
CA HIS A 113 19.45 23.33 -29.15
C HIS A 113 18.59 24.00 -28.07
N PHE A 114 19.09 25.07 -27.44
CA PHE A 114 18.32 25.83 -26.44
C PHE A 114 17.23 26.73 -27.07
N GLN A 115 17.29 27.00 -28.39
CA GLN A 115 16.34 27.88 -29.10
C GLN A 115 15.29 27.15 -29.94
N ASN A 116 15.42 25.84 -30.19
CA ASN A 116 14.43 24.99 -30.86
C ASN A 116 13.07 24.99 -30.11
N GLU A 117 11.97 24.58 -30.75
CA GLU A 117 10.59 24.80 -30.29
C GLU A 117 10.21 24.11 -28.97
N THR A 118 10.87 23.02 -28.59
CA THR A 118 10.79 22.39 -27.26
C THR A 118 11.71 23.10 -26.26
N ALA A 119 11.26 23.33 -25.01
CA ALA A 119 12.06 24.08 -24.04
C ALA A 119 13.31 23.28 -23.67
N GLY A 120 14.48 23.75 -24.12
CA GLY A 120 15.69 22.95 -24.18
C GLY A 120 16.38 22.80 -22.82
N THR A 121 16.61 21.57 -22.41
CA THR A 121 17.70 21.19 -21.52
C THR A 121 18.40 20.02 -22.19
N VAL A 122 19.72 20.05 -22.30
CA VAL A 122 20.48 18.92 -22.84
C VAL A 122 20.81 18.01 -21.68
N CYS A 123 20.10 16.88 -21.63
CA CYS A 123 20.28 15.88 -20.59
C CYS A 123 21.48 14.97 -20.92
N VAL A 124 22.13 14.44 -19.88
CA VAL A 124 23.01 13.28 -20.03
C VAL A 124 22.21 12.10 -20.58
N GLU A 125 22.88 11.23 -21.34
CA GLU A 125 22.31 10.01 -21.89
C GLU A 125 21.52 9.21 -20.83
N GLY A 126 20.32 8.76 -21.21
CA GLY A 126 19.39 8.08 -20.32
C GLY A 126 18.45 9.00 -19.50
N TYR A 127 18.72 10.31 -19.38
CA TYR A 127 17.84 11.25 -18.68
C TYR A 127 16.95 12.04 -19.64
N VAL A 128 15.73 12.34 -19.21
CA VAL A 128 14.71 13.06 -19.99
C VAL A 128 13.87 14.01 -19.11
N GLY A 129 13.00 14.78 -19.76
CA GLY A 129 12.11 15.74 -19.11
C GLY A 129 12.75 17.12 -18.92
N PRO A 130 11.97 18.14 -18.50
CA PRO A 130 12.41 19.53 -18.47
C PRO A 130 13.49 19.84 -17.42
N LEU A 131 13.80 18.89 -16.53
CA LEU A 131 14.82 18.99 -15.48
C LEU A 131 15.82 17.82 -15.52
N CYS A 132 15.82 17.01 -16.58
CA CYS A 132 16.61 15.77 -16.67
C CYS A 132 16.44 14.87 -15.42
N SER A 133 15.21 14.79 -14.92
CA SER A 133 14.82 14.19 -13.64
C SER A 133 13.98 12.91 -13.82
N GLU A 134 13.68 12.55 -15.06
CA GLU A 134 12.99 11.34 -15.47
C GLU A 134 13.96 10.49 -16.29
N CYS A 135 13.76 9.17 -16.35
CA CYS A 135 14.59 8.28 -17.18
C CYS A 135 13.97 8.03 -18.55
N GLY A 136 14.81 7.70 -19.52
CA GLY A 136 14.40 7.29 -20.87
C GLY A 136 13.59 6.00 -20.88
N LYS A 137 13.02 5.68 -22.04
CA LYS A 137 12.30 4.41 -22.24
C LYS A 137 13.25 3.22 -21.98
N GLY A 138 12.77 2.22 -21.23
CA GLY A 138 13.57 1.05 -20.87
C GLY A 138 14.58 1.30 -19.75
N GLN A 139 14.53 2.45 -19.06
CA GLN A 139 15.40 2.75 -17.93
C GLN A 139 14.62 3.12 -16.67
N MET A 140 15.10 2.65 -15.52
CA MET A 140 14.53 2.93 -14.20
C MET A 140 15.42 3.87 -13.38
N LEU A 141 14.79 4.74 -12.59
CA LEU A 141 15.47 5.69 -11.71
C LEU A 141 15.93 4.99 -10.41
N LEU A 142 17.15 4.45 -10.42
CA LEU A 142 17.74 3.84 -9.24
C LEU A 142 18.25 4.94 -8.28
N ARG A 143 17.92 4.82 -6.99
CA ARG A 143 18.24 5.80 -5.94
C ARG A 143 19.18 5.19 -4.92
N GLU A 144 20.48 5.28 -5.18
CA GLU A 144 21.53 4.73 -4.32
C GLU A 144 22.01 5.83 -3.36
N GLY A 145 21.19 6.10 -2.34
CA GLY A 145 21.38 7.21 -1.41
C GLY A 145 21.27 8.57 -2.11
N THR A 146 22.39 9.31 -2.17
CA THR A 146 22.51 10.57 -2.93
C THR A 146 22.74 10.35 -4.42
N LYS A 147 23.30 9.21 -4.83
CA LYS A 147 23.58 8.92 -6.24
C LYS A 147 22.29 8.43 -6.90
N ILE A 148 21.70 9.29 -7.72
CA ILE A 148 20.52 8.97 -8.51
C ILE A 148 20.97 8.68 -9.93
N ARG A 149 20.68 7.48 -10.42
CA ARG A 149 21.10 7.03 -11.75
C ARG A 149 19.96 6.36 -12.49
N CYS A 150 19.72 6.80 -13.72
CA CYS A 150 18.99 5.99 -14.68
C CYS A 150 19.83 4.76 -15.01
N ARG A 151 19.22 3.57 -14.87
CA ARG A 151 19.84 2.28 -15.16
C ARG A 151 18.88 1.50 -16.06
N ASP A 152 19.44 0.83 -17.06
CA ASP A 152 18.66 -0.02 -17.96
C ASP A 152 17.89 -1.09 -17.18
N CYS A 153 16.62 -1.25 -17.56
CA CYS A 153 15.79 -2.33 -17.07
C CYS A 153 16.43 -3.66 -17.48
N PRO A 154 16.47 -4.68 -16.58
CA PRO A 154 17.02 -5.99 -16.94
C PRO A 154 16.19 -6.63 -18.06
N ASP A 155 16.82 -7.53 -18.81
CA ASP A 155 16.29 -8.13 -20.04
C ASP A 155 14.80 -8.49 -19.94
N THR A 156 14.02 -8.26 -21.01
CA THR A 156 12.57 -8.51 -21.08
C THR A 156 12.14 -9.82 -20.41
N SER A 157 12.85 -10.92 -20.68
CA SER A 157 12.59 -12.24 -20.09
C SER A 157 12.87 -12.28 -18.58
N ARG A 158 13.98 -11.68 -18.11
CA ARG A 158 14.31 -11.56 -16.69
C ARG A 158 13.33 -10.67 -15.94
N THR A 159 12.96 -9.52 -16.51
CA THR A 159 11.93 -8.62 -15.95
C THR A 159 10.57 -9.31 -15.86
N PHE A 160 10.17 -10.08 -16.88
CA PHE A 160 8.90 -10.82 -16.87
C PHE A 160 8.89 -11.97 -15.86
N VAL A 161 9.95 -12.79 -15.82
CA VAL A 161 10.09 -13.89 -14.85
C VAL A 161 10.19 -13.35 -13.41
N ALA A 162 10.91 -12.25 -13.19
CA ALA A 162 10.95 -11.58 -11.89
C ALA A 162 9.57 -11.04 -11.52
N GLY A 163 8.84 -10.41 -12.45
CA GLY A 163 7.47 -9.93 -12.22
C GLY A 163 6.50 -11.03 -11.82
N ILE A 164 6.55 -12.20 -12.49
CA ILE A 164 5.74 -13.37 -12.14
C ILE A 164 6.17 -13.97 -10.80
N GLY A 165 7.46 -14.23 -10.59
CA GLY A 165 7.96 -14.81 -9.34
C GLY A 165 7.66 -13.94 -8.14
N LEU A 166 7.75 -12.62 -8.31
CA LEU A 166 7.38 -11.63 -7.31
C LEU A 166 5.87 -11.59 -7.07
N PHE A 167 5.03 -11.64 -8.10
CA PHE A 167 3.57 -11.72 -7.97
C PHE A 167 3.11 -13.01 -7.26
N LEU A 168 3.77 -14.14 -7.54
CA LEU A 168 3.54 -15.40 -6.82
C LEU A 168 4.01 -15.31 -5.36
N LEU A 169 5.15 -14.66 -5.09
CA LEU A 169 5.59 -14.34 -3.72
C LEU A 169 4.55 -13.46 -3.00
N THR A 170 3.91 -12.50 -3.69
CA THR A 170 2.78 -11.71 -3.15
C THR A 170 1.64 -12.60 -2.68
N VAL A 171 1.24 -13.54 -3.54
CA VAL A 171 0.16 -14.49 -3.27
C VAL A 171 0.55 -15.38 -2.09
N CYS A 172 1.79 -15.90 -2.04
CA CYS A 172 2.30 -16.65 -0.90
C CYS A 172 2.29 -15.84 0.41
N VAL A 173 2.69 -14.56 0.39
CA VAL A 173 2.68 -13.69 1.58
C VAL A 173 1.26 -13.38 2.05
N VAL A 174 0.32 -13.11 1.13
CA VAL A 174 -1.10 -12.90 1.47
C VAL A 174 -1.72 -14.19 2.01
N LEU A 175 -1.51 -15.33 1.36
CA LEU A 175 -1.99 -16.63 1.83
C LEU A 175 -1.39 -16.99 3.20
N PHE A 176 -0.09 -16.73 3.43
CA PHE A 176 0.58 -16.96 4.71
C PHE A 176 0.02 -16.07 5.82
N TYR A 177 -0.13 -14.76 5.57
CA TYR A 177 -0.67 -13.82 6.55
C TYR A 177 -2.14 -14.11 6.87
N VAL A 178 -2.96 -14.44 5.85
CA VAL A 178 -4.33 -14.93 6.07
C VAL A 178 -4.30 -16.22 6.90
N ASN A 179 -3.46 -17.21 6.58
CA ASN A 179 -3.34 -18.45 7.35
C ASN A 179 -2.90 -18.24 8.81
N LEU A 180 -2.01 -17.29 9.09
CA LEU A 180 -1.63 -16.93 10.46
C LEU A 180 -2.84 -16.39 11.23
N VAL A 181 -3.68 -15.59 10.58
CA VAL A 181 -4.83 -14.93 11.21
C VAL A 181 -6.06 -15.84 11.30
N THR A 182 -6.31 -16.70 10.32
CA THR A 182 -7.45 -17.63 10.28
C THR A 182 -7.19 -18.97 10.97
N LYS A 183 -6.00 -19.21 11.51
CA LYS A 183 -5.66 -20.47 12.19
C LYS A 183 -6.42 -20.62 13.51
N ASP A 184 -7.50 -21.39 13.49
CA ASP A 184 -8.28 -21.77 14.68
C ASP A 184 -7.53 -22.76 15.59
N ASN A 185 -6.38 -22.37 16.15
CA ASN A 185 -5.59 -23.16 17.09
C ASN A 185 -5.77 -22.63 18.52
N PRO A 186 -6.75 -23.12 19.30
CA PRO A 186 -7.05 -22.64 20.66
C PRO A 186 -6.02 -23.08 21.72
N LYS A 187 -4.80 -23.42 21.31
CA LYS A 187 -3.69 -23.91 22.15
C LYS A 187 -2.37 -23.17 21.93
N LEU A 188 -2.38 -22.09 21.14
CA LEU A 188 -1.21 -21.30 20.78
C LEU A 188 -1.58 -19.82 20.84
N ASP A 189 -0.64 -18.98 21.30
CA ASP A 189 -0.80 -17.52 21.38
C ASP A 189 -0.64 -16.82 20.01
N VAL A 190 -1.14 -17.49 18.97
CA VAL A 190 -1.33 -16.98 17.60
C VAL A 190 -2.01 -15.60 17.58
N PRO A 191 -3.08 -15.30 18.37
CA PRO A 191 -3.69 -13.98 18.35
C PRO A 191 -2.72 -12.86 18.71
N GLU A 192 -1.90 -13.02 19.76
CA GLU A 192 -0.92 -11.98 20.13
C GLU A 192 0.20 -11.85 19.09
N SER A 193 0.63 -12.97 18.50
CA SER A 193 1.64 -13.00 17.44
C SER A 193 1.16 -12.27 16.17
N ALA A 194 -0.09 -12.52 15.75
CA ALA A 194 -0.71 -11.88 14.60
C ALA A 194 -0.86 -10.37 14.79
N ILE A 195 -1.27 -9.93 15.98
CA ILE A 195 -1.38 -8.49 16.31
C ILE A 195 0.00 -7.85 16.38
N THR A 196 1.00 -8.54 16.94
CA THR A 196 2.39 -8.03 16.98
C THR A 196 2.93 -7.81 15.58
N PHE A 197 2.75 -8.76 14.66
CA PHE A 197 3.12 -8.60 13.25
C PHE A 197 2.33 -7.47 12.56
N LYS A 198 1.05 -7.32 12.89
CA LYS A 198 0.19 -6.24 12.38
C LYS A 198 0.69 -4.86 12.84
N ILE A 199 0.95 -4.66 14.14
CA ILE A 199 1.50 -3.40 14.68
C ILE A 199 2.89 -3.12 14.10
N LEU A 200 3.76 -4.14 14.01
CA LEU A 200 5.06 -4.03 13.34
C LEU A 200 4.92 -3.59 11.88
N THR A 201 3.95 -4.14 11.14
CA THR A 201 3.66 -3.73 9.76
C THR A 201 3.15 -2.29 9.70
N VAL A 202 2.31 -1.84 10.65
CA VAL A 202 1.90 -0.43 10.75
C VAL A 202 3.13 0.46 10.96
N PHE A 203 3.98 0.13 11.93
CA PHE A 203 5.17 0.89 12.29
C PHE A 203 6.19 0.97 11.14
N LEU A 204 6.53 -0.16 10.50
CA LEU A 204 7.42 -0.19 9.33
C LEU A 204 6.85 0.62 8.15
N THR A 205 5.54 0.53 7.86
CA THR A 205 4.93 1.37 6.81
C THR A 205 4.96 2.85 7.16
N ALA A 206 4.93 3.20 8.46
CA ALA A 206 5.05 4.58 8.92
C ALA A 206 6.50 5.08 8.78
N LEU A 207 7.49 4.33 9.27
CA LEU A 207 8.92 4.66 9.12
C LEU A 207 9.33 4.93 7.66
N GLY A 208 8.79 4.17 6.70
CA GLY A 208 9.01 4.43 5.27
C GLY A 208 8.54 5.82 4.81
N PHE A 209 7.37 6.28 5.27
CA PHE A 209 6.90 7.65 5.00
C PHE A 209 7.76 8.71 5.68
N LEU A 210 8.26 8.45 6.89
CA LEU A 210 9.19 9.36 7.56
C LEU A 210 10.55 9.43 6.86
N ALA A 211 11.07 8.32 6.32
CA ALA A 211 12.29 8.32 5.52
C ALA A 211 12.15 9.18 4.24
N GLU A 212 10.97 9.16 3.58
CA GLU A 212 10.70 10.04 2.42
C GLU A 212 10.69 11.53 2.81
N LEU A 213 10.15 11.88 3.98
CA LEU A 213 10.13 13.26 4.50
C LEU A 213 11.50 13.73 5.00
N ALA A 214 12.18 12.87 5.75
CA ALA A 214 13.52 13.08 6.28
C ALA A 214 14.54 13.33 5.16
N ARG A 215 14.35 12.74 3.97
CA ARG A 215 15.21 12.97 2.81
C ARG A 215 15.49 14.45 2.54
N SER A 216 14.48 15.32 2.63
CA SER A 216 14.69 16.76 2.40
C SER A 216 15.50 17.46 3.50
N THR A 217 15.28 17.13 4.78
CA THR A 217 15.99 17.76 5.89
C THR A 217 17.41 17.21 6.06
N PHE A 218 17.65 15.93 5.75
CA PHE A 218 18.97 15.30 5.87
C PHE A 218 19.97 15.73 4.79
N VAL A 219 19.52 16.15 3.60
CA VAL A 219 20.41 16.75 2.59
C VAL A 219 21.00 18.06 3.12
N VAL A 220 20.14 18.99 3.54
CA VAL A 220 20.53 20.30 4.10
C VAL A 220 21.37 20.13 5.38
N PHE A 221 20.98 19.21 6.28
CA PHE A 221 21.76 18.95 7.49
C PHE A 221 23.15 18.38 7.20
N ARG A 222 23.31 17.56 6.14
CA ARG A 222 24.62 17.05 5.71
C ARG A 222 25.48 18.15 5.10
N GLU A 223 24.89 19.09 4.36
CA GLU A 223 25.58 20.27 3.81
C GLU A 223 26.11 21.14 4.96
N GLN A 224 25.26 21.50 5.92
CA GLN A 224 25.65 22.26 7.12
C GLN A 224 26.77 21.56 7.92
N LEU A 225 26.67 20.24 8.16
CA LEU A 225 27.74 19.49 8.83
C LEU A 225 29.05 19.43 8.02
N SER A 226 29.00 19.53 6.69
CA SER A 226 30.20 19.55 5.84
C SER A 226 30.91 20.91 5.85
N GLU A 227 30.19 22.00 6.07
CA GLU A 227 30.73 23.35 6.27
C GLU A 227 31.27 23.50 7.70
N GLU A 228 30.46 23.17 8.71
CA GLU A 228 30.79 23.29 10.14
C GLU A 228 31.84 22.28 10.60
N GLY A 229 32.00 21.15 9.89
CA GLY A 229 33.03 20.12 10.13
C GLY A 229 34.48 20.62 10.02
N SER A 230 34.69 21.83 9.49
CA SER A 230 35.97 22.56 9.56
C SER A 230 36.34 23.04 10.97
N SER A 231 35.34 23.16 11.87
CA SER A 231 35.51 23.66 13.24
C SER A 231 35.75 22.50 14.23
N ALA A 232 37.03 22.14 14.40
CA ALA A 232 37.50 20.86 14.95
C ALA A 232 37.27 20.59 16.47
N ARG A 233 36.17 21.06 17.10
CA ARG A 233 35.93 20.90 18.55
C ARG A 233 34.60 20.27 18.98
N LEU A 234 33.60 20.09 18.09
CA LEU A 234 32.38 19.33 18.40
C LEU A 234 32.32 17.93 17.73
N GLY A 235 33.31 17.59 16.90
CA GLY A 235 33.17 16.57 15.85
C GLY A 235 32.87 15.12 16.27
N GLY A 236 33.19 14.69 17.50
CA GLY A 236 33.12 13.26 17.87
C GLY A 236 31.70 12.66 17.84
N VAL A 237 30.83 13.07 18.77
CA VAL A 237 29.51 12.43 18.94
C VAL A 237 28.56 12.79 17.81
N GLY A 238 28.57 14.06 17.34
CA GLY A 238 27.70 14.52 16.26
C GLY A 238 27.93 13.76 14.95
N GLN A 239 29.19 13.55 14.56
CA GLN A 239 29.55 12.82 13.34
C GLN A 239 29.19 11.33 13.44
N HIS A 240 29.36 10.71 14.62
CA HIS A 240 29.00 9.30 14.81
C HIS A 240 27.48 9.08 14.76
N VAL A 241 26.69 9.95 15.42
CA VAL A 241 25.22 9.93 15.34
C VAL A 241 24.74 10.22 13.91
N ALA A 242 25.38 11.14 13.19
CA ALA A 242 25.08 11.41 11.78
C ALA A 242 25.40 10.20 10.88
N SER A 243 26.51 9.48 11.11
CA SER A 243 26.84 8.25 10.36
C SER A 243 25.80 7.15 10.61
N ILE A 244 25.48 6.86 11.88
CA ILE A 244 24.47 5.86 12.25
C ILE A 244 23.09 6.23 11.68
N ALA A 245 22.70 7.50 11.74
CA ALA A 245 21.47 7.97 11.13
C ALA A 245 21.48 7.83 9.60
N GLN A 246 22.60 8.13 8.93
CA GLN A 246 22.75 7.97 7.48
C GLN A 246 22.76 6.50 7.05
N GLU A 247 23.38 5.61 7.83
CA GLU A 247 23.39 4.16 7.62
C GLU A 247 21.99 3.56 7.84
N PHE A 248 21.28 3.95 8.91
CA PHE A 248 19.92 3.50 9.18
C PHE A 248 18.91 4.05 8.16
N LEU A 249 19.03 5.32 7.76
CA LEU A 249 18.23 5.88 6.67
C LEU A 249 18.60 5.27 5.31
N GLY A 250 19.87 4.93 5.09
CA GLY A 250 20.33 4.17 3.94
C GLY A 250 19.69 2.78 3.89
N LEU A 251 19.65 2.08 5.03
CA LEU A 251 18.97 0.80 5.19
C LEU A 251 17.46 0.93 4.90
N LEU A 252 16.77 1.88 5.53
CA LEU A 252 15.33 2.13 5.31
C LEU A 252 15.01 2.57 3.87
N GLN A 253 15.91 3.28 3.19
CA GLN A 253 15.78 3.63 1.77
C GLN A 253 16.15 2.48 0.83
N SER A 254 17.02 1.56 1.26
CA SER A 254 17.40 0.35 0.52
C SER A 254 16.36 -0.77 0.63
N MET A 255 15.50 -0.73 1.65
CA MET A 255 14.28 -1.53 1.71
C MET A 255 13.27 -0.96 0.71
N PRO A 256 13.07 -1.58 -0.46
CA PRO A 256 12.08 -1.08 -1.41
C PRO A 256 10.70 -1.18 -0.76
N THR A 257 9.91 -0.09 -0.82
CA THR A 257 8.54 -0.13 -0.30
C THR A 257 7.72 -1.16 -1.08
N VAL A 258 6.61 -1.67 -0.51
CA VAL A 258 5.75 -2.66 -1.22
C VAL A 258 5.35 -2.15 -2.62
N GLY A 259 5.00 -0.87 -2.76
CA GLY A 259 4.70 -0.25 -4.06
C GLY A 259 5.91 -0.05 -4.99
N GLU A 260 7.14 -0.05 -4.46
CA GLU A 260 8.37 -0.01 -5.25
C GLU A 260 8.84 -1.41 -5.68
N ILE A 261 8.69 -2.42 -4.81
CA ILE A 261 8.81 -3.84 -5.15
C ILE A 261 7.87 -4.15 -6.32
N PHE A 262 6.60 -3.77 -6.20
CA PHE A 262 5.59 -3.89 -7.26
C PHE A 262 5.59 -2.72 -8.26
N SER A 263 6.70 -1.97 -8.38
CA SER A 263 6.83 -0.93 -9.42
C SER A 263 7.06 -1.58 -10.77
N MET A 264 5.96 -1.95 -11.41
CA MET A 264 5.88 -2.50 -12.77
C MET A 264 6.39 -1.53 -13.86
N LYS A 265 7.26 -0.54 -13.58
CA LYS A 265 7.78 0.43 -14.55
C LYS A 265 8.53 -0.25 -15.69
N CYS A 266 9.51 -1.08 -15.37
CA CYS A 266 10.22 -1.88 -16.37
C CYS A 266 9.27 -2.85 -17.09
N LEU A 267 8.26 -3.39 -16.41
CA LEU A 267 7.29 -4.33 -17.01
C LEU A 267 6.27 -3.62 -17.95
N PHE A 268 5.85 -2.39 -17.63
CA PHE A 268 4.99 -1.56 -18.49
C PHE A 268 5.73 -0.86 -19.63
N ASP A 269 7.07 -0.81 -19.59
CA ASP A 269 7.89 -0.47 -20.76
C ASP A 269 7.96 -1.60 -21.79
N LEU A 270 7.69 -2.86 -21.40
CA LEU A 270 7.63 -4.00 -22.33
C LEU A 270 6.39 -3.96 -23.24
N PHE A 271 5.30 -3.34 -22.78
CA PHE A 271 4.06 -3.22 -23.56
C PHE A 271 4.02 -1.87 -24.26
N GLU A 272 4.22 -1.84 -25.58
CA GLU A 272 4.35 -0.59 -26.35
C GLU A 272 3.20 0.41 -26.12
N TRP A 273 1.96 -0.09 -25.94
CA TRP A 273 0.77 0.73 -25.71
C TRP A 273 0.89 1.65 -24.48
N THR A 274 1.61 1.25 -23.44
CA THR A 274 1.88 2.03 -22.23
C THR A 274 3.10 2.94 -22.37
N THR A 275 3.83 2.91 -23.49
CA THR A 275 4.98 3.81 -23.78
C THR A 275 4.60 5.08 -24.55
N GLY A 276 3.30 5.29 -24.79
CA GLY A 276 2.74 6.49 -25.43
C GLY A 276 2.55 7.67 -24.48
N LYS A 277 1.56 8.53 -24.80
CA LYS A 277 1.22 9.78 -24.06
C LYS A 277 0.54 9.55 -22.69
N HIS A 278 0.83 8.42 -22.07
CA HIS A 278 0.09 7.79 -20.97
C HIS A 278 0.99 7.44 -19.77
N VAL A 279 2.13 8.16 -19.60
CA VAL A 279 3.07 7.99 -18.48
C VAL A 279 2.37 8.05 -17.13
N ALA A 280 1.37 8.93 -17.01
CA ALA A 280 0.56 9.15 -15.82
C ALA A 280 -0.30 7.94 -15.42
N ASP A 281 -0.76 7.12 -16.38
CA ASP A 281 -1.61 5.95 -16.13
C ASP A 281 -0.80 4.78 -15.51
N ARG A 282 0.52 4.72 -15.77
CA ARG A 282 1.42 3.64 -15.33
C ARG A 282 1.44 3.42 -13.82
N GLU A 283 1.51 4.50 -13.03
CA GLU A 283 1.51 4.40 -11.56
C GLU A 283 0.12 3.98 -11.05
N LEU A 284 -0.96 4.33 -11.74
CA LEU A 284 -2.31 3.87 -11.40
C LEU A 284 -2.51 2.39 -11.73
N PHE A 285 -1.93 1.90 -12.84
CA PHE A 285 -1.93 0.47 -13.17
C PHE A 285 -1.22 -0.40 -12.13
N SER A 286 -0.31 0.14 -11.31
CA SER A 286 0.26 -0.59 -10.17
C SER A 286 -0.80 -0.98 -9.13
N LEU A 287 -1.91 -0.24 -9.04
CA LEU A 287 -3.03 -0.54 -8.15
C LEU A 287 -3.91 -1.70 -8.66
N LEU A 288 -3.69 -2.18 -9.89
CA LEU A 288 -4.30 -3.44 -10.34
C LEU A 288 -3.56 -4.68 -9.80
N VAL A 289 -2.32 -4.56 -9.29
CA VAL A 289 -1.60 -5.70 -8.69
C VAL A 289 -2.37 -6.33 -7.51
N PRO A 290 -2.82 -5.59 -6.47
CA PRO A 290 -3.64 -6.18 -5.41
C PRO A 290 -4.99 -6.72 -5.91
N VAL A 291 -5.59 -6.11 -6.94
CA VAL A 291 -6.81 -6.64 -7.57
C VAL A 291 -6.52 -8.00 -8.23
N GLY A 292 -5.40 -8.12 -8.95
CA GLY A 292 -4.94 -9.38 -9.55
C GLY A 292 -4.65 -10.48 -8.52
N VAL A 293 -4.08 -10.12 -7.36
CA VAL A 293 -3.88 -11.07 -6.23
C VAL A 293 -5.23 -11.57 -5.70
N ILE A 294 -6.18 -10.67 -5.45
CA ILE A 294 -7.55 -11.01 -5.00
C ILE A 294 -8.24 -11.88 -6.05
N CYS A 295 -8.16 -11.53 -7.33
CA CYS A 295 -8.78 -12.29 -8.42
C CYS A 295 -8.15 -13.68 -8.60
N LEU A 296 -6.83 -13.85 -8.47
CA LEU A 296 -6.20 -15.16 -8.57
C LEU A 296 -6.56 -16.06 -7.37
N ILE A 297 -6.45 -15.54 -6.14
CA ILE A 297 -6.81 -16.30 -4.93
C ILE A 297 -8.30 -16.66 -4.97
N GLY A 298 -9.15 -15.73 -5.42
CA GLY A 298 -10.58 -15.96 -5.65
C GLY A 298 -10.88 -17.00 -6.73
N LEU A 299 -10.16 -16.99 -7.86
CA LEU A 299 -10.34 -17.98 -8.91
C LEU A 299 -9.94 -19.38 -8.44
N ILE A 300 -8.84 -19.51 -7.69
CA ILE A 300 -8.42 -20.78 -7.07
C ILE A 300 -9.50 -21.27 -6.08
N GLY A 301 -10.01 -20.40 -5.21
CA GLY A 301 -11.07 -20.74 -4.27
C GLY A 301 -12.39 -21.13 -4.96
N LEU A 302 -12.76 -20.43 -6.04
CA LEU A 302 -13.94 -20.73 -6.83
C LEU A 302 -13.82 -22.09 -7.53
N VAL A 303 -12.65 -22.42 -8.10
CA VAL A 303 -12.38 -23.74 -8.69
C VAL A 303 -12.50 -24.84 -7.64
N VAL A 304 -11.99 -24.64 -6.41
CA VAL A 304 -12.13 -25.60 -5.31
C VAL A 304 -13.60 -25.80 -4.93
N VAL A 305 -14.37 -24.72 -4.77
CA VAL A 305 -15.81 -24.77 -4.41
C VAL A 305 -16.68 -25.36 -5.53
N LEU A 306 -16.32 -25.18 -6.80
CA LEU A 306 -17.01 -25.82 -7.93
C LEU A 306 -16.59 -27.29 -8.11
N SER A 307 -15.33 -27.64 -7.86
CA SER A 307 -14.88 -29.04 -7.91
C SER A 307 -15.60 -29.92 -6.87
N SER A 308 -15.95 -29.36 -5.71
CA SER A 308 -16.77 -30.05 -4.70
C SER A 308 -18.26 -30.16 -5.07
N TYR A 309 -18.68 -29.67 -6.24
CA TYR A 309 -20.03 -29.85 -6.78
C TYR A 309 -20.07 -30.87 -7.92
N TRP A 310 -18.95 -31.09 -8.63
CA TRP A 310 -18.84 -32.10 -9.69
C TRP A 310 -18.32 -33.46 -9.20
N GLY A 311 -17.79 -33.54 -7.97
CA GLY A 311 -17.17 -34.76 -7.45
C GLY A 311 -18.13 -35.93 -7.18
N ASP A 312 -19.32 -35.66 -6.62
CA ASP A 312 -20.25 -36.73 -6.20
C ASP A 312 -21.08 -37.29 -7.36
N ALA A 313 -21.42 -36.45 -8.34
CA ALA A 313 -22.37 -36.75 -9.43
C ALA A 313 -21.94 -37.83 -10.45
N GLY A 314 -20.78 -38.48 -10.25
CA GLY A 314 -20.29 -39.60 -11.06
C GLY A 314 -19.89 -40.83 -10.25
N GLY A 315 -20.29 -40.92 -8.97
CA GLY A 315 -19.79 -41.95 -8.04
C GLY A 315 -20.67 -43.20 -7.85
N GLU A 316 -21.96 -43.16 -8.20
CA GLU A 316 -22.92 -44.21 -7.80
C GLU A 316 -23.24 -45.27 -8.87
N GLU A 317 -23.17 -44.97 -10.17
CA GLU A 317 -23.59 -45.91 -11.23
C GLU A 317 -22.74 -47.19 -11.33
N GLU A 318 -21.47 -47.18 -10.89
CA GLU A 318 -20.53 -48.29 -11.12
C GLU A 318 -20.52 -49.36 -9.99
N LYS A 319 -21.57 -49.42 -9.14
CA LYS A 319 -21.61 -50.36 -7.98
C LYS A 319 -22.84 -51.23 -7.80
N GLU A 320 -23.89 -51.09 -8.61
CA GLU A 320 -25.08 -51.95 -8.47
C GLU A 320 -25.02 -53.25 -9.29
N GLU A 321 -24.15 -53.36 -10.31
CA GLU A 321 -24.08 -54.57 -11.16
C GLU A 321 -23.24 -55.74 -10.60
N GLU A 322 -22.27 -55.55 -9.69
CA GLU A 322 -21.46 -56.67 -9.15
C GLU A 322 -22.16 -57.48 -8.04
N GLY A 323 -23.48 -57.31 -7.87
CA GLY A 323 -24.26 -57.83 -6.74
C GLY A 323 -24.83 -59.26 -6.88
N ASP A 324 -25.35 -59.66 -8.04
CA ASP A 324 -26.14 -60.92 -8.21
C ASP A 324 -25.38 -62.05 -8.95
N GLY A 325 -24.05 -61.94 -9.03
CA GLY A 325 -23.21 -62.78 -9.89
C GLY A 325 -22.75 -64.13 -9.33
N LYS A 326 -23.25 -64.63 -8.18
CA LYS A 326 -22.65 -65.84 -7.54
C LYS A 326 -23.58 -66.78 -6.79
N LYS A 327 -24.47 -67.47 -7.52
CA LYS A 327 -25.24 -68.63 -7.04
C LYS A 327 -25.14 -69.81 -8.02
N ARG A 328 -24.80 -71.00 -7.50
CA ARG A 328 -24.57 -72.31 -8.19
C ARG A 328 -23.20 -72.55 -8.84
N THR A 329 -22.36 -73.29 -8.12
CA THR A 329 -21.66 -74.54 -8.50
C THR A 329 -20.90 -75.01 -7.26
N ASN A 330 -20.77 -76.28 -6.89
CA ASN A 330 -21.51 -77.53 -7.07
C ASN A 330 -20.71 -78.54 -6.20
N ASN A 331 -21.33 -79.59 -5.67
CA ASN A 331 -20.60 -80.58 -4.84
C ASN A 331 -19.55 -81.35 -5.67
N ARG A 332 -18.43 -81.72 -5.05
CA ARG A 332 -17.80 -83.04 -5.27
C ARG A 332 -16.98 -83.52 -4.07
N GLU A 333 -16.88 -84.83 -3.91
CA GLU A 333 -16.26 -85.50 -2.77
C GLU A 333 -14.72 -85.38 -2.66
N GLN A 334 -14.24 -85.35 -1.41
CA GLN A 334 -13.27 -86.28 -0.79
C GLN A 334 -11.96 -86.63 -1.52
N THR A 335 -10.82 -86.48 -0.82
CA THR A 335 -9.86 -87.57 -0.46
C THR A 335 -8.53 -87.00 0.09
N ASP A 336 -8.26 -87.19 1.38
CA ASP A 336 -6.91 -87.18 2.01
C ASP A 336 -6.19 -88.53 1.73
N PRO A 337 -4.85 -88.72 1.91
CA PRO A 337 -3.94 -87.94 2.76
C PRO A 337 -2.48 -87.76 2.23
N ASN A 338 -1.61 -87.25 3.12
CA ASN A 338 -0.15 -87.46 3.20
C ASN A 338 0.78 -86.93 2.08
N SER A 339 1.63 -85.96 2.45
CA SER A 339 3.07 -86.24 2.66
C SER A 339 3.81 -85.02 3.26
N ALA A 340 4.94 -85.25 3.91
CA ALA A 340 5.85 -84.22 4.40
C ALA A 340 7.19 -84.27 3.64
N THR A 341 7.89 -83.13 3.51
CA THR A 341 9.35 -83.03 3.31
C THR A 341 9.80 -81.57 3.52
N LEU A 342 11.04 -81.38 3.99
CA LEU A 342 11.68 -80.07 4.30
C LEU A 342 12.75 -79.72 3.21
N PRO A 343 13.55 -78.63 3.31
CA PRO A 343 14.06 -77.89 2.14
C PRO A 343 15.39 -78.45 1.61
N PRO A 344 16.06 -77.77 0.65
CA PRO A 344 17.14 -76.87 1.13
C PRO A 344 17.53 -75.67 0.20
N THR A 345 18.13 -74.62 0.81
CA THR A 345 19.23 -73.77 0.24
C THR A 345 18.98 -72.92 -1.03
N ARG A 346 19.83 -71.96 -1.47
CA ARG A 346 20.80 -71.01 -0.86
C ARG A 346 21.47 -70.20 -1.98
N SER A 347 21.58 -68.87 -1.86
CA SER A 347 22.55 -68.09 -2.66
C SER A 347 23.06 -66.87 -1.89
N ASN A 348 24.37 -66.82 -1.68
CA ASN A 348 25.11 -65.66 -1.16
C ASN A 348 26.05 -65.17 -2.26
N THR A 349 26.28 -63.85 -2.34
CA THR A 349 27.44 -63.31 -3.05
C THR A 349 28.10 -62.21 -2.22
N LYS A 350 29.35 -62.43 -1.81
CA LYS A 350 30.29 -61.34 -1.46
C LYS A 350 30.73 -60.67 -2.78
N GLY A 351 31.17 -59.41 -2.84
CA GLY A 351 31.61 -58.50 -1.78
C GLY A 351 33.12 -58.25 -1.88
N GLN A 352 33.54 -57.00 -2.05
CA GLN A 352 34.95 -56.58 -2.15
C GLN A 352 35.19 -55.23 -1.47
N GLY A 353 36.45 -54.99 -1.07
CA GLY A 353 36.86 -53.92 -0.16
C GLY A 353 37.74 -52.82 -0.80
N PRO A 354 38.43 -52.01 0.04
CA PRO A 354 38.91 -50.67 -0.31
C PRO A 354 40.35 -50.66 -0.87
N PRO A 355 40.89 -49.45 -1.15
CA PRO A 355 41.94 -48.96 -0.25
C PRO A 355 41.78 -47.47 0.14
N ALA A 356 42.61 -47.03 1.10
CA ALA A 356 42.79 -45.62 1.47
C ALA A 356 44.28 -45.29 1.61
N VAL A 357 44.73 -44.16 1.05
CA VAL A 357 46.06 -43.56 1.26
C VAL A 357 45.96 -42.03 1.21
N THR A 358 46.49 -41.37 2.24
CA THR A 358 46.75 -39.92 2.40
C THR A 358 48.21 -39.60 2.01
N PRO A 359 48.67 -38.34 1.77
CA PRO A 359 48.67 -37.26 2.79
C PRO A 359 48.73 -35.78 2.30
N ALA A 360 49.03 -34.87 3.23
CA ALA A 360 49.55 -33.49 3.05
C ALA A 360 48.54 -32.41 2.58
N THR A 361 48.62 -31.11 2.96
CA THR A 361 49.61 -30.36 3.79
C THR A 361 48.99 -29.05 4.36
N LEU A 362 49.50 -28.58 5.53
CA LEU A 362 49.56 -27.23 6.17
C LEU A 362 48.77 -26.02 5.57
N LEU A 363 48.28 -24.98 6.28
CA LEU A 363 48.18 -24.45 7.68
C LEU A 363 46.82 -23.66 7.76
N THR A 364 46.35 -22.85 8.72
CA THR A 364 46.71 -22.27 10.05
C THR A 364 45.37 -21.81 10.71
N GLY A 365 45.22 -21.45 12.00
CA GLY A 365 46.12 -21.42 13.16
C GLY A 365 46.03 -20.09 13.94
N GLY A 366 45.57 -20.13 15.19
CA GLY A 366 45.47 -18.98 16.10
C GLY A 366 44.03 -18.50 16.38
N ASP A 367 43.65 -18.13 17.61
CA ASP A 367 44.33 -18.36 18.89
C ASP A 367 43.34 -18.41 20.07
N ARG A 368 43.79 -18.90 21.24
CA ARG A 368 42.98 -19.26 22.41
C ARG A 368 43.41 -18.48 23.64
N ARG A 369 42.46 -17.86 24.35
CA ARG A 369 42.66 -17.42 25.74
C ARG A 369 41.46 -17.73 26.63
N ASP A 370 41.69 -18.65 27.56
CA ASP A 370 40.88 -18.84 28.75
C ASP A 370 41.14 -17.68 29.75
N SER A 371 40.11 -17.25 30.49
CA SER A 371 40.24 -16.31 31.63
C SER A 371 39.25 -16.68 32.74
N GLN A 372 39.68 -16.51 33.99
CA GLN A 372 39.13 -17.20 35.16
C GLN A 372 37.90 -16.52 35.80
N ASN A 373 37.13 -17.35 36.50
CA ASN A 373 36.34 -17.11 37.73
C ASN A 373 36.20 -15.67 38.26
N VAL A 374 34.95 -15.26 38.48
CA VAL A 374 34.55 -14.53 39.72
C VAL A 374 33.22 -15.12 40.20
N GLU A 375 33.09 -15.33 41.51
CA GLU A 375 31.85 -15.80 42.14
C GLU A 375 30.81 -14.68 42.29
N LYS A 376 29.52 -15.04 42.16
CA LYS A 376 28.54 -14.89 43.25
C LYS A 376 27.23 -15.59 42.91
N GLY A 377 26.73 -16.40 43.84
CA GLY A 377 25.46 -17.10 43.70
C GLY A 377 24.27 -16.31 44.25
N VAL A 378 23.13 -16.47 43.61
CA VAL A 378 21.80 -16.39 44.23
C VAL A 378 21.12 -17.71 43.90
N ALA A 379 20.59 -18.40 44.91
CA ALA A 379 20.02 -19.74 44.75
C ALA A 379 18.49 -19.67 44.82
N GLU A 380 17.79 -20.11 43.78
CA GLU A 380 16.37 -20.44 43.90
C GLU A 380 15.95 -21.54 42.90
N SER A 381 14.99 -22.36 43.35
CA SER A 381 14.19 -23.37 42.65
C SER A 381 14.83 -24.15 41.48
N ARG A 382 15.14 -25.43 41.72
CA ARG A 382 15.57 -26.38 40.69
C ARG A 382 14.73 -27.66 40.76
N ASP A 383 13.59 -27.66 40.09
CA ASP A 383 12.80 -28.86 39.82
C ASP A 383 12.06 -28.75 38.48
N SER A 384 11.60 -29.89 37.93
CA SER A 384 10.87 -29.99 36.64
C SER A 384 11.70 -29.80 35.34
N GLN A 385 12.70 -30.66 35.09
CA GLN A 385 13.22 -30.83 33.73
C GLN A 385 13.69 -32.28 33.44
N ASN A 386 12.74 -33.22 33.28
CA ASN A 386 13.07 -34.59 32.85
C ASN A 386 11.91 -35.42 32.23
N VAL A 387 10.95 -34.80 31.53
CA VAL A 387 9.85 -35.53 30.85
C VAL A 387 9.53 -34.98 29.45
N GLU A 388 10.55 -34.79 28.58
CA GLU A 388 10.28 -34.39 27.17
C GLU A 388 11.30 -34.92 26.14
N LYS A 389 11.54 -36.23 26.14
CA LYS A 389 12.15 -36.95 25.00
C LYS A 389 11.41 -38.27 24.76
N GLY A 390 10.34 -38.23 23.95
CA GLY A 390 9.54 -39.44 23.67
C GLY A 390 8.28 -39.29 22.80
N VAL A 391 7.92 -38.09 22.32
CA VAL A 391 6.68 -37.89 21.52
C VAL A 391 6.94 -36.97 20.31
N ALA A 392 7.68 -37.46 19.31
CA ALA A 392 8.06 -36.66 18.13
C ALA A 392 7.82 -37.35 16.77
N GLU A 393 7.18 -38.53 16.72
CA GLU A 393 7.02 -39.29 15.45
C GLU A 393 5.69 -40.06 15.36
N SER A 394 4.56 -39.39 15.62
CA SER A 394 3.21 -39.93 15.38
C SER A 394 2.13 -38.84 15.32
N ARG A 395 2.09 -38.04 14.23
CA ARG A 395 1.02 -37.03 14.10
C ARG A 395 0.65 -36.56 12.67
N GLU A 396 0.16 -37.47 11.82
CA GLU A 396 -0.62 -37.04 10.64
C GLU A 396 -1.84 -37.93 10.30
N ARG A 397 -2.48 -38.50 11.33
CA ARG A 397 -3.80 -39.15 11.20
C ARG A 397 -4.81 -38.64 12.23
N THR A 398 -5.03 -37.33 12.28
CA THR A 398 -6.22 -36.74 12.92
C THR A 398 -7.43 -36.81 11.98
N GLY A 399 -7.79 -38.03 11.60
CA GLY A 399 -9.18 -38.32 11.26
C GLY A 399 -10.03 -38.30 12.54
N CYS A 400 -11.33 -38.10 12.43
CA CYS A 400 -12.22 -38.59 13.48
C CYS A 400 -12.02 -40.12 13.56
N PRO A 401 -11.98 -40.74 14.76
CA PRO A 401 -12.04 -42.19 14.84
C PRO A 401 -13.28 -42.67 14.07
N PRO A 402 -13.19 -43.77 13.29
CA PRO A 402 -14.35 -44.28 12.56
C PRO A 402 -15.49 -44.50 13.56
N VAL A 403 -16.71 -44.11 13.17
CA VAL A 403 -17.85 -44.00 14.11
C VAL A 403 -18.05 -45.31 14.88
N GLU A 404 -17.84 -46.44 14.22
CA GLU A 404 -17.85 -47.80 14.76
C GLU A 404 -16.91 -48.03 15.96
N ALA A 405 -15.70 -47.47 15.93
CA ALA A 405 -14.71 -47.62 17.01
C ALA A 405 -15.06 -46.81 18.27
N VAL A 406 -15.79 -45.69 18.10
CA VAL A 406 -16.43 -45.00 19.23
C VAL A 406 -17.65 -45.80 19.68
N GLN A 407 -18.48 -46.23 18.73
CA GLN A 407 -19.74 -46.93 18.97
C GLN A 407 -19.56 -48.30 19.66
N SER A 408 -18.41 -48.95 19.52
CA SER A 408 -18.07 -50.18 20.26
C SER A 408 -17.74 -49.87 21.74
N ALA A 409 -16.92 -48.86 22.01
CA ALA A 409 -16.51 -48.47 23.37
C ALA A 409 -17.69 -48.00 24.25
N TRP A 410 -18.72 -47.37 23.67
CA TRP A 410 -19.86 -46.84 24.42
C TRP A 410 -20.99 -47.86 24.68
N ARG A 411 -20.94 -49.09 24.14
CA ARG A 411 -22.03 -50.09 24.30
C ARG A 411 -22.27 -50.57 25.74
N GLN A 412 -21.35 -50.33 26.68
CA GLN A 412 -21.46 -50.81 28.06
C GLN A 412 -21.99 -49.79 29.08
N SER A 413 -22.29 -48.53 28.70
CA SER A 413 -22.68 -47.49 29.67
C SER A 413 -23.96 -46.72 29.32
N SER A 414 -25.00 -46.93 30.13
CA SER A 414 -26.27 -46.19 30.22
C SER A 414 -27.22 -46.26 29.00
N SER A 415 -28.50 -46.58 29.26
CA SER A 415 -29.48 -46.95 28.22
C SER A 415 -30.51 -45.87 27.82
N CYS A 416 -30.60 -44.75 28.53
CA CYS A 416 -31.68 -43.76 28.34
C CYS A 416 -31.28 -42.41 27.73
N THR A 417 -29.98 -42.09 27.61
CA THR A 417 -29.48 -40.77 27.13
C THR A 417 -28.64 -40.83 25.85
N SER A 418 -28.33 -42.01 25.34
CA SER A 418 -27.36 -42.18 24.24
C SER A 418 -27.83 -41.59 22.89
N LYS A 419 -29.13 -41.63 22.57
CA LYS A 419 -29.64 -41.16 21.26
C LYS A 419 -29.38 -39.68 21.00
N SER A 420 -29.63 -38.81 21.99
CA SER A 420 -29.35 -37.37 21.86
C SER A 420 -27.85 -37.08 21.82
N PHE A 421 -27.04 -37.78 22.62
CA PHE A 421 -25.59 -37.64 22.59
C PHE A 421 -24.98 -38.03 21.23
N VAL A 422 -25.39 -39.17 20.64
CA VAL A 422 -24.95 -39.57 19.28
C VAL A 422 -25.38 -38.55 18.24
N GLN A 423 -26.58 -37.97 18.33
CA GLN A 423 -27.03 -36.90 17.43
C GLN A 423 -26.19 -35.62 17.58
N VAL A 424 -25.81 -35.23 18.80
CA VAL A 424 -24.88 -34.12 19.06
C VAL A 424 -23.48 -34.41 18.51
N CYS A 425 -22.95 -35.63 18.71
CA CYS A 425 -21.66 -36.03 18.14
C CYS A 425 -21.67 -36.04 16.61
N LYS A 426 -22.74 -36.52 15.95
CA LYS A 426 -22.88 -36.43 14.49
C LYS A 426 -22.92 -34.96 14.03
N ARG A 427 -23.76 -34.13 14.65
CA ARG A 427 -23.82 -32.67 14.37
C ARG A 427 -22.46 -31.99 14.53
N PHE A 428 -21.69 -32.34 15.57
CA PHE A 428 -20.34 -31.82 15.79
C PHE A 428 -19.31 -32.34 14.77
N CYS A 429 -19.40 -33.60 14.34
CA CYS A 429 -18.53 -34.14 13.29
C CYS A 429 -18.81 -33.50 11.92
N ASN A 430 -20.08 -33.34 11.54
CA ASN A 430 -20.48 -32.61 10.34
C ASN A 430 -19.99 -31.15 10.40
N TRP A 431 -20.15 -30.48 11.54
CA TRP A 431 -19.63 -29.12 11.75
C TRP A 431 -18.10 -29.05 11.63
N LEU A 432 -17.35 -30.03 12.16
CA LEU A 432 -15.89 -30.11 11.98
C LEU A 432 -15.49 -30.37 10.52
N ALA A 433 -16.25 -31.21 9.79
CA ALA A 433 -16.03 -31.48 8.37
C ALA A 433 -16.26 -30.23 7.51
N PHE A 434 -17.41 -29.56 7.68
CA PHE A 434 -17.74 -28.29 7.02
C PHE A 434 -16.71 -27.19 7.32
N ASN A 435 -16.11 -27.20 8.52
CA ASN A 435 -15.05 -26.25 8.88
C ASN A 435 -13.65 -26.61 8.38
N ARG A 436 -13.46 -27.75 7.70
CA ARG A 436 -12.20 -28.04 6.98
C ARG A 436 -12.05 -27.07 5.80
N ARG A 437 -10.91 -26.39 5.76
CA ARG A 437 -10.59 -25.38 4.77
C ARG A 437 -9.37 -25.74 3.94
N PHE A 438 -9.51 -25.67 2.63
CA PHE A 438 -8.40 -25.70 1.69
C PHE A 438 -7.56 -24.43 1.88
N LEU A 439 -6.23 -24.60 1.99
CA LEU A 439 -5.26 -23.54 2.30
C LEU A 439 -5.65 -22.66 3.52
N GLY A 440 -6.38 -23.21 4.50
CA GLY A 440 -6.84 -22.46 5.69
C GLY A 440 -7.86 -21.34 5.42
N ILE A 441 -8.36 -21.22 4.19
CA ILE A 441 -9.26 -20.14 3.73
C ILE A 441 -10.60 -20.72 3.28
N PHE A 442 -10.61 -21.51 2.22
CA PHE A 442 -11.85 -21.88 1.51
C PHE A 442 -12.46 -23.16 2.07
N ARG A 443 -13.71 -23.10 2.53
CA ARG A 443 -14.52 -24.30 2.77
C ARG A 443 -14.63 -25.10 1.46
N TYR A 444 -14.44 -26.41 1.54
CA TYR A 444 -14.53 -27.33 0.39
C TYR A 444 -15.43 -28.55 0.65
N SER A 445 -15.79 -28.80 1.91
CA SER A 445 -16.72 -29.86 2.31
C SER A 445 -18.11 -29.24 2.44
N PHE A 446 -18.99 -29.57 1.51
CA PHE A 446 -20.37 -29.08 1.42
C PHE A 446 -21.29 -30.26 1.19
N ASP A 447 -22.34 -30.41 2.00
CA ASP A 447 -23.33 -31.48 1.81
C ASP A 447 -24.05 -31.31 0.45
N GLU A 448 -24.47 -32.40 -0.20
CA GLU A 448 -25.10 -32.38 -1.53
C GLU A 448 -26.34 -31.48 -1.60
N GLU A 449 -27.15 -31.48 -0.54
CA GLU A 449 -28.34 -30.61 -0.36
C GLU A 449 -28.02 -29.10 -0.40
N THR A 450 -26.75 -28.70 -0.24
CA THR A 450 -26.37 -27.27 -0.23
C THR A 450 -26.35 -26.68 -1.64
N SER A 451 -27.36 -25.85 -1.94
CA SER A 451 -27.50 -25.20 -3.24
C SER A 451 -26.27 -24.37 -3.64
N ILE A 452 -25.98 -24.33 -4.94
CA ILE A 452 -24.82 -23.63 -5.51
C ILE A 452 -24.73 -22.15 -5.07
N TRP A 453 -25.87 -21.48 -4.90
CA TRP A 453 -25.94 -20.11 -4.38
C TRP A 453 -25.43 -19.97 -2.94
N MET A 454 -25.71 -20.96 -2.08
CA MET A 454 -25.19 -20.98 -0.71
C MET A 454 -23.68 -21.27 -0.70
N ARG A 455 -23.21 -22.17 -1.57
CA ARG A 455 -21.76 -22.44 -1.75
C ARG A 455 -21.02 -21.19 -2.23
N LEU A 456 -21.57 -20.45 -3.21
CA LEU A 456 -21.05 -19.16 -3.68
C LEU A 456 -21.08 -18.07 -2.60
N LEU A 457 -22.12 -18.03 -1.75
CA LEU A 457 -22.16 -17.11 -0.60
C LEU A 457 -21.04 -17.42 0.39
N CYS A 458 -20.83 -18.69 0.75
CA CYS A 458 -19.74 -19.12 1.62
C CYS A 458 -18.35 -18.82 1.03
N PHE A 459 -18.20 -18.89 -0.29
CA PHE A 459 -16.99 -18.45 -0.99
C PHE A 459 -16.73 -16.94 -0.84
N LEU A 460 -17.76 -16.09 -0.99
CA LEU A 460 -17.63 -14.63 -0.78
C LEU A 460 -17.32 -14.28 0.69
N GLU A 461 -17.87 -15.02 1.64
CA GLU A 461 -17.48 -14.93 3.06
C GLU A 461 -16.00 -15.29 3.26
N ASP A 462 -15.53 -16.42 2.71
CA ASP A 462 -14.14 -16.89 2.86
C ASP A 462 -13.14 -15.99 2.11
N MET A 463 -13.57 -15.27 1.07
CA MET A 463 -12.79 -14.21 0.41
C MET A 463 -12.66 -12.92 1.23
N THR A 464 -13.53 -12.67 2.21
CA THR A 464 -13.50 -11.44 3.01
C THR A 464 -12.16 -11.21 3.73
N PRO A 465 -11.56 -12.17 4.46
CA PRO A 465 -10.23 -11.99 5.05
C PRO A 465 -9.11 -11.80 4.00
N VAL A 466 -9.21 -12.42 2.80
CA VAL A 466 -8.22 -12.23 1.71
C VAL A 466 -8.24 -10.78 1.21
N VAL A 467 -9.45 -10.25 0.97
CA VAL A 467 -9.66 -8.86 0.56
C VAL A 467 -9.16 -7.90 1.63
N LEU A 468 -9.51 -8.12 2.90
CA LEU A 468 -9.08 -7.27 4.02
C LEU A 468 -7.56 -7.29 4.24
N CYS A 469 -6.91 -8.46 4.21
CA CYS A 469 -5.45 -8.58 4.28
C CYS A 469 -4.76 -7.85 3.12
N THR A 470 -5.28 -7.99 1.89
CA THR A 470 -4.71 -7.30 0.72
C THR A 470 -4.92 -5.79 0.83
N LEU A 471 -6.09 -5.31 1.24
CA LEU A 471 -6.33 -3.88 1.43
C LEU A 471 -5.46 -3.30 2.57
N PHE A 472 -5.25 -4.04 3.66
CA PHE A 472 -4.37 -3.63 4.77
C PHE A 472 -2.90 -3.49 4.35
N LEU A 473 -2.41 -4.38 3.47
CA LEU A 473 -1.03 -4.37 2.97
C LEU A 473 -0.80 -3.33 1.86
N TRP A 474 -1.78 -3.08 0.99
CA TRP A 474 -1.68 -2.09 -0.10
C TRP A 474 -2.20 -0.69 0.24
N ALA A 475 -2.84 -0.47 1.40
CA ALA A 475 -3.35 0.84 1.83
C ALA A 475 -2.36 2.01 1.67
N PRO A 476 -1.05 1.88 2.00
CA PRO A 476 -0.07 2.94 1.75
C PRO A 476 0.03 3.34 0.27
N SER A 477 -0.04 2.35 -0.64
CA SER A 477 0.07 2.55 -2.09
C SER A 477 -1.23 3.07 -2.71
N LEU A 478 -2.38 2.58 -2.23
CA LEU A 478 -3.72 3.04 -2.62
C LEU A 478 -3.93 4.54 -2.33
N VAL A 479 -3.22 5.10 -1.34
CA VAL A 479 -3.18 6.54 -1.11
C VAL A 479 -2.02 7.20 -1.84
N SER A 480 -0.77 6.71 -1.70
CA SER A 480 0.41 7.44 -2.17
C SER A 480 0.50 7.59 -3.69
N ALA A 481 0.09 6.59 -4.47
CA ALA A 481 0.13 6.69 -5.93
C ALA A 481 -0.90 7.71 -6.48
N PRO A 482 -2.19 7.69 -6.08
CA PRO A 482 -3.12 8.76 -6.41
C PRO A 482 -2.71 10.13 -5.84
N LEU A 483 -2.12 10.19 -4.65
CA LEU A 483 -1.69 11.46 -4.05
C LEU A 483 -0.51 12.09 -4.81
N ALA A 484 0.46 11.27 -5.23
CA ALA A 484 1.56 11.71 -6.08
C ALA A 484 1.08 12.12 -7.48
N SER A 485 -0.02 11.51 -7.95
CA SER A 485 -0.75 11.88 -9.16
C SER A 485 -1.41 13.27 -9.07
N LEU A 486 -2.14 13.56 -7.99
CA LEU A 486 -2.85 14.83 -7.84
C LEU A 486 -1.94 16.03 -7.51
N ARG A 487 -0.66 15.79 -7.20
CA ARG A 487 0.27 16.81 -6.65
C ARG A 487 1.02 17.58 -7.73
N CYS A 488 0.40 18.63 -8.25
CA CYS A 488 1.02 19.56 -9.19
C CYS A 488 1.77 20.70 -8.50
N LYS A 489 2.99 21.02 -8.97
CA LYS A 489 3.82 22.16 -8.52
C LYS A 489 4.32 22.96 -9.74
N PRO A 490 4.53 24.28 -9.65
CA PRO A 490 5.36 24.98 -10.63
C PRO A 490 6.83 24.55 -10.46
N LEU A 491 7.63 24.53 -11.52
CA LEU A 491 9.07 24.20 -11.41
C LEU A 491 9.90 25.33 -10.77
N HIS A 492 9.34 26.55 -10.76
CA HIS A 492 9.93 27.76 -10.21
C HIS A 492 8.78 28.72 -9.86
N PRO A 493 8.83 29.52 -8.77
CA PRO A 493 7.73 30.42 -8.37
C PRO A 493 7.23 31.36 -9.49
N ASN A 494 8.11 31.80 -10.39
CA ASN A 494 7.72 32.68 -11.51
C ASN A 494 6.94 31.97 -12.64
N LEU A 495 6.81 30.64 -12.61
CA LEU A 495 6.15 29.86 -13.65
C LEU A 495 4.67 29.65 -13.34
N LYS A 496 3.79 30.33 -14.10
CA LYS A 496 2.33 30.10 -14.04
C LYS A 496 1.92 28.66 -14.40
N LYS A 497 2.69 27.95 -15.23
CA LYS A 497 2.40 26.56 -15.63
C LYS A 497 2.83 25.59 -14.53
N ARG A 498 1.87 24.90 -13.92
CA ARG A 498 2.11 23.80 -12.99
C ARG A 498 2.39 22.51 -13.77
N ARG A 499 3.22 21.64 -13.19
CA ARG A 499 3.62 20.33 -13.71
C ARG A 499 3.51 19.29 -12.61
N LEU A 500 3.41 18.02 -12.98
CA LEU A 500 3.24 16.92 -12.03
C LEU A 500 4.53 16.73 -11.22
N HIS A 501 4.45 16.71 -9.88
CA HIS A 501 5.65 16.71 -9.04
C HIS A 501 6.56 15.48 -9.24
N ARG A 502 5.97 14.31 -9.51
CA ARG A 502 6.69 13.04 -9.74
C ARG A 502 7.10 12.83 -11.22
N PHE A 503 6.52 13.58 -12.16
CA PHE A 503 6.84 13.56 -13.58
C PHE A 503 6.77 14.98 -14.17
N PRO A 504 7.80 15.83 -13.95
CA PRO A 504 7.86 17.19 -14.47
C PRO A 504 7.52 17.35 -15.96
N SER A 505 7.71 16.33 -16.80
CA SER A 505 7.30 16.29 -18.21
C SER A 505 5.80 16.57 -18.42
N VAL A 506 4.93 16.07 -17.54
CA VAL A 506 3.47 16.24 -17.59
C VAL A 506 3.08 17.64 -17.08
N VAL A 507 2.42 18.42 -17.95
CA VAL A 507 1.83 19.71 -17.59
C VAL A 507 0.45 19.48 -16.97
N CYS A 508 0.21 20.08 -15.80
CA CYS A 508 -1.11 20.08 -15.20
C CYS A 508 -1.91 21.27 -15.75
N ASP A 509 -2.55 21.06 -16.90
CA ASP A 509 -3.48 22.02 -17.49
C ASP A 509 -4.91 21.51 -17.32
N GLU A 510 -5.74 22.30 -16.63
CA GLU A 510 -7.18 22.01 -16.42
C GLU A 510 -7.96 21.97 -17.75
N LYS A 511 -7.37 22.46 -18.85
CA LYS A 511 -7.94 22.41 -20.19
C LYS A 511 -7.54 21.17 -21.00
N ASP A 512 -6.60 20.33 -20.54
CA ASP A 512 -6.34 19.04 -21.19
C ASP A 512 -7.33 17.99 -20.69
N PRO A 513 -8.24 17.47 -21.54
CA PRO A 513 -9.24 16.48 -21.13
C PRO A 513 -8.61 15.13 -20.71
N ARG A 514 -7.34 14.86 -21.05
CA ARG A 514 -6.61 13.70 -20.54
C ARG A 514 -6.23 13.89 -19.08
N TYR A 515 -5.65 15.06 -18.76
CA TYR A 515 -5.23 15.38 -17.40
C TYR A 515 -6.44 15.41 -16.46
N THR A 516 -7.55 16.06 -16.85
CA THR A 516 -8.76 16.11 -15.99
C THR A 516 -9.45 14.77 -15.84
N ARG A 517 -9.50 13.93 -16.89
CA ARG A 517 -10.01 12.54 -16.78
C ARG A 517 -9.17 11.71 -15.80
N TRP A 518 -7.84 11.78 -15.90
CA TRP A 518 -6.93 11.05 -15.03
C TRP A 518 -6.91 11.59 -13.58
N GLN A 519 -7.02 12.91 -13.41
CA GLN A 519 -7.19 13.57 -12.11
C GLN A 519 -8.49 13.12 -11.45
N SER A 520 -9.60 13.09 -12.20
CA SER A 520 -10.90 12.59 -11.73
C SER A 520 -10.83 11.11 -11.35
N LEU A 521 -10.20 10.26 -12.17
CA LEU A 521 -10.00 8.84 -11.87
C LEU A 521 -9.14 8.63 -10.63
N SER A 522 -8.02 9.35 -10.50
CA SER A 522 -7.13 9.28 -9.34
C SER A 522 -7.82 9.76 -8.06
N PHE A 523 -8.59 10.84 -8.14
CA PHE A 523 -9.42 11.33 -7.02
C PHE A 523 -10.54 10.33 -6.66
N GLY A 524 -11.17 9.69 -7.64
CA GLY A 524 -12.15 8.64 -7.43
C GLY A 524 -11.56 7.41 -6.72
N VAL A 525 -10.38 6.94 -7.13
CA VAL A 525 -9.64 5.86 -6.45
C VAL A 525 -9.24 6.27 -5.03
N LEU A 526 -8.79 7.52 -4.84
CA LEU A 526 -8.46 8.04 -3.52
C LEU A 526 -9.69 8.06 -2.60
N LEU A 527 -10.85 8.57 -3.06
CA LEU A 527 -12.09 8.54 -2.28
C LEU A 527 -12.59 7.12 -2.00
N ALA A 528 -12.52 6.23 -2.99
CA ALA A 528 -12.93 4.82 -2.83
C ALA A 528 -12.03 4.07 -1.83
N GLY A 529 -10.72 4.31 -1.83
CA GLY A 529 -9.78 3.72 -0.87
C GLY A 529 -9.85 4.34 0.53
N VAL A 530 -9.98 5.67 0.63
CA VAL A 530 -9.98 6.41 1.91
C VAL A 530 -11.33 6.31 2.63
N PHE A 531 -12.44 6.41 1.91
CA PHE A 531 -13.79 6.41 2.50
C PHE A 531 -14.61 5.18 2.11
N GLY A 532 -14.58 4.78 0.84
CA GLY A 532 -15.38 3.66 0.34
C GLY A 532 -15.07 2.33 1.04
N VAL A 533 -13.79 1.96 1.15
CA VAL A 533 -13.36 0.72 1.81
C VAL A 533 -13.73 0.70 3.31
N PRO A 534 -13.41 1.72 4.13
CA PRO A 534 -13.85 1.75 5.52
C PRO A 534 -15.37 1.80 5.68
N PHE A 535 -16.08 2.53 4.82
CA PHE A 535 -17.54 2.58 4.86
C PHE A 535 -18.15 1.22 4.57
N LEU A 536 -17.75 0.53 3.49
CA LEU A 536 -18.25 -0.79 3.13
C LEU A 536 -17.93 -1.84 4.22
N ALA A 537 -16.71 -1.82 4.79
CA ALA A 537 -16.36 -2.70 5.91
C ALA A 537 -17.19 -2.41 7.16
N SER A 538 -17.41 -1.13 7.48
CA SER A 538 -18.25 -0.70 8.61
C SER A 538 -19.71 -1.08 8.39
N SER A 539 -20.26 -0.86 7.20
CA SER A 539 -21.63 -1.23 6.84
C SER A 539 -21.84 -2.74 6.88
N ALA A 540 -20.88 -3.55 6.43
CA ALA A 540 -20.95 -5.01 6.55
C ALA A 540 -20.98 -5.44 8.03
N VAL A 541 -20.09 -4.89 8.86
CA VAL A 541 -20.05 -5.15 10.31
C VAL A 541 -21.34 -4.69 11.01
N LEU A 542 -21.88 -3.52 10.66
CA LEU A 542 -23.12 -2.99 11.23
C LEU A 542 -24.35 -3.78 10.78
N PHE A 543 -24.39 -4.26 9.53
CA PHE A 543 -25.49 -5.06 8.99
C PHE A 543 -25.55 -6.45 9.64
N GLU A 544 -24.42 -7.13 9.80
CA GLU A 544 -24.33 -8.41 10.52
C GLU A 544 -24.74 -8.22 12.00
N ASN A 545 -24.28 -7.15 12.67
CA ASN A 545 -24.68 -6.84 14.05
C ASN A 545 -26.18 -6.50 14.19
N TRP A 546 -26.74 -5.75 13.22
CA TRP A 546 -28.17 -5.39 13.21
C TRP A 546 -29.05 -6.63 13.04
N ARG A 547 -28.70 -7.52 12.10
CA ARG A 547 -29.37 -8.81 11.89
C ARG A 547 -29.38 -9.68 13.16
N VAL A 548 -28.23 -9.80 13.82
CA VAL A 548 -28.11 -10.54 15.10
C VAL A 548 -28.88 -9.87 16.25
N SER A 549 -29.22 -8.58 16.14
CA SER A 549 -30.09 -7.86 17.08
C SER A 549 -31.58 -8.11 16.79
N GLU A 550 -31.97 -8.18 15.51
CA GLU A 550 -33.34 -8.47 15.08
C GLU A 550 -33.79 -9.89 15.49
N GLU A 551 -32.93 -10.90 15.26
CA GLU A 551 -33.14 -12.29 15.71
C GLU A 551 -33.38 -12.38 17.25
N ARG A 552 -32.73 -11.51 18.05
CA ARG A 552 -32.94 -11.46 19.51
C ARG A 552 -34.26 -10.82 19.92
N GLN A 553 -34.81 -9.91 19.12
CA GLN A 553 -36.10 -9.26 19.41
C GLN A 553 -37.27 -10.14 18.95
N GLY A 554 -37.14 -10.80 17.80
CA GLY A 554 -38.14 -11.73 17.26
C GLY A 554 -38.36 -13.00 18.10
N HIS A 555 -37.54 -13.26 19.12
CA HIS A 555 -37.69 -14.33 20.11
C HIS A 555 -37.77 -13.82 21.56
N GLY A 556 -38.16 -12.55 21.76
CA GLY A 556 -38.73 -12.15 23.04
C GLY A 556 -39.92 -13.07 23.36
N PRO A 557 -40.02 -13.66 24.56
CA PRO A 557 -41.01 -14.69 24.85
C PRO A 557 -42.40 -14.10 24.64
N SER A 558 -43.12 -14.59 23.62
CA SER A 558 -44.48 -14.17 23.33
C SER A 558 -45.28 -14.33 24.62
N ALA A 559 -45.73 -13.20 25.17
CA ALA A 559 -46.29 -13.16 26.50
C ALA A 559 -47.56 -14.02 26.51
N ALA A 560 -47.45 -15.24 27.02
CA ALA A 560 -48.57 -16.16 27.13
C ALA A 560 -49.68 -15.39 27.86
N PRO A 561 -50.87 -15.22 27.24
CA PRO A 561 -51.85 -14.25 27.72
C PRO A 561 -52.21 -14.62 29.16
N VAL A 562 -51.77 -13.76 30.09
CA VAL A 562 -52.06 -13.90 31.51
C VAL A 562 -53.55 -13.70 31.63
N GLY A 563 -54.28 -14.82 31.72
CA GLY A 563 -55.74 -14.79 31.68
C GLY A 563 -56.28 -13.88 32.77
N GLU A 564 -57.17 -12.97 32.40
CA GLU A 564 -57.85 -12.07 33.33
C GLU A 564 -58.83 -12.85 34.21
N GLY A 565 -58.28 -13.58 35.19
CA GLY A 565 -59.01 -14.11 36.32
C GLY A 565 -59.44 -12.96 37.22
N GLY A 566 -60.61 -12.40 36.94
CA GLY A 566 -61.18 -11.29 37.72
C GLY A 566 -61.31 -11.66 39.20
N GLY A 567 -60.82 -10.77 40.07
CA GLY A 567 -60.85 -10.92 41.53
C GLY A 567 -60.94 -9.57 42.22
N GLU A 568 -62.07 -9.31 42.87
CA GLU A 568 -62.34 -8.05 43.57
C GLU A 568 -61.59 -7.90 44.91
N LYS A 569 -61.35 -6.63 45.28
CA LYS A 569 -61.26 -6.08 46.67
C LYS A 569 -60.22 -6.67 47.63
N GLY A 570 -59.38 -5.79 48.16
CA GLY A 570 -58.65 -6.05 49.41
C GLY A 570 -57.61 -4.98 49.74
N ALA A 571 -57.87 -4.15 50.75
CA ALA A 571 -56.86 -3.27 51.35
C ALA A 571 -56.46 -3.82 52.72
N GLY A 572 -55.17 -3.82 53.08
CA GLY A 572 -54.75 -4.27 54.41
C GLY A 572 -53.25 -4.59 54.58
N GLN A 573 -52.53 -3.64 55.17
CA GLN A 573 -51.59 -3.81 56.28
C GLN A 573 -50.83 -5.15 56.53
N THR A 574 -49.50 -5.03 56.52
CA THR A 574 -48.54 -5.50 57.57
C THR A 574 -48.25 -6.98 57.87
N ALA A 575 -46.97 -7.19 58.23
CA ALA A 575 -46.45 -8.10 59.26
C ALA A 575 -46.34 -9.63 58.99
N GLU A 576 -45.06 -10.04 58.84
CA GLU A 576 -44.34 -11.01 59.70
C GLU A 576 -44.76 -12.51 59.80
N LYS A 577 -43.74 -13.30 60.16
CA LYS A 577 -43.70 -14.67 60.70
C LYS A 577 -43.89 -15.90 59.80
N GLU A 578 -42.76 -16.61 59.69
CA GLU A 578 -42.54 -17.99 60.19
C GLU A 578 -43.64 -19.05 60.05
N GLY A 579 -43.29 -20.16 59.40
CA GLY A 579 -43.43 -21.47 60.05
C GLY A 579 -44.23 -22.57 59.34
N GLY A 580 -43.62 -23.76 59.29
CA GLY A 580 -44.34 -24.96 59.74
C GLY A 580 -45.11 -25.83 58.74
N ALA A 581 -44.37 -26.73 58.07
CA ALA A 581 -44.68 -28.17 57.96
C ALA A 581 -45.96 -28.72 57.25
N LYS A 582 -45.70 -29.72 56.38
CA LYS A 582 -46.49 -30.95 56.15
C LYS A 582 -48.01 -30.85 55.88
N GLY A 583 -48.38 -30.89 54.60
CA GLY A 583 -49.68 -31.41 54.15
C GLY A 583 -49.50 -32.52 53.10
N LYS A 584 -49.91 -33.77 53.42
CA LYS A 584 -50.12 -34.80 52.39
C LYS A 584 -51.53 -34.62 51.81
N SER A 585 -51.65 -34.58 50.49
CA SER A 585 -52.92 -34.89 49.81
C SER A 585 -52.66 -35.73 48.57
N SER A 586 -53.68 -36.42 48.07
CA SER A 586 -53.57 -37.51 47.10
C SER A 586 -54.72 -37.53 46.09
N ARG A 587 -54.52 -38.29 45.00
CA ARG A 587 -55.40 -38.48 43.83
C ARG A 587 -55.28 -37.37 42.76
N GLY A 588 -55.30 -37.80 41.50
CA GLY A 588 -55.10 -36.95 40.32
C GLY A 588 -54.60 -37.71 39.09
N LEU A 589 -55.01 -38.98 38.91
CA LEU A 589 -54.59 -39.77 37.74
C LEU A 589 -55.50 -39.44 36.54
N SER A 590 -55.04 -38.56 35.66
CA SER A 590 -55.66 -38.29 34.36
C SER A 590 -54.56 -38.21 33.29
N GLY A 591 -54.28 -39.36 32.65
CA GLY A 591 -53.20 -39.45 31.67
C GLY A 591 -53.51 -38.69 30.38
N PRO A 592 -52.62 -37.80 29.89
CA PRO A 592 -52.77 -37.20 28.58
C PRO A 592 -52.63 -38.28 27.50
N ARG A 593 -53.67 -38.47 26.69
CA ARG A 593 -53.77 -39.48 25.65
C ARG A 593 -52.75 -39.20 24.54
N ALA A 594 -51.63 -39.91 24.55
CA ALA A 594 -50.53 -39.72 23.60
C ALA A 594 -50.99 -40.00 22.15
N ARG A 595 -51.27 -38.94 21.38
CA ARG A 595 -51.59 -39.01 19.95
C ARG A 595 -50.30 -39.09 19.13
N GLY A 596 -49.73 -40.28 19.07
CA GLY A 596 -48.43 -40.55 18.44
C GLY A 596 -48.45 -40.59 16.92
N GLU A 597 -48.69 -39.45 16.26
CA GLU A 597 -48.59 -39.27 14.81
C GLU A 597 -47.97 -37.90 14.50
N GLY A 598 -46.81 -37.87 13.81
CA GLY A 598 -46.22 -36.62 13.27
C GLY A 598 -44.70 -36.41 13.46
N SER A 599 -44.06 -37.02 14.47
CA SER A 599 -42.68 -36.66 14.85
C SER A 599 -41.54 -37.13 13.91
N ALA A 600 -41.85 -37.69 12.73
CA ALA A 600 -40.84 -38.18 11.79
C ALA A 600 -40.19 -37.06 10.93
N ALA A 601 -40.87 -35.93 10.73
CA ALA A 601 -40.46 -34.90 9.77
C ALA A 601 -39.29 -33.99 10.22
N ILE A 602 -38.93 -33.99 11.50
CA ILE A 602 -37.97 -33.03 12.10
C ILE A 602 -36.49 -33.40 11.80
N LEU A 603 -36.25 -34.55 11.15
CA LEU A 603 -34.91 -35.00 10.76
C LEU A 603 -34.29 -34.23 9.58
N GLY A 604 -35.11 -33.51 8.80
CA GLY A 604 -34.66 -32.61 7.71
C GLY A 604 -34.39 -31.17 8.16
N THR A 605 -34.04 -30.94 9.44
CA THR A 605 -33.66 -29.61 9.94
C THR A 605 -32.34 -29.18 9.31
N SER A 606 -32.44 -28.36 8.25
CA SER A 606 -31.32 -28.02 7.38
C SER A 606 -30.19 -27.34 8.17
N PHE A 607 -28.93 -27.52 7.73
CA PHE A 607 -27.76 -26.93 8.40
C PHE A 607 -27.89 -25.42 8.63
N ARG A 608 -28.64 -24.72 7.76
CA ARG A 608 -29.00 -23.30 7.90
C ARG A 608 -29.67 -22.98 9.24
N GLU A 609 -30.69 -23.74 9.65
CA GLU A 609 -31.41 -23.54 10.92
C GLU A 609 -30.46 -23.77 12.11
N LEU A 610 -29.70 -24.86 12.04
CA LEU A 610 -28.73 -25.30 13.06
C LEU A 610 -27.60 -24.28 13.31
N VAL A 611 -27.25 -23.48 12.30
CA VAL A 611 -26.34 -22.33 12.45
C VAL A 611 -27.09 -21.09 12.91
N SER A 612 -28.25 -20.75 12.32
CA SER A 612 -28.96 -19.49 12.62
C SER A 612 -29.52 -19.42 14.05
N GLU A 613 -30.03 -20.52 14.61
CA GLU A 613 -30.51 -20.55 16.01
C GLU A 613 -29.38 -20.27 17.02
N SER A 614 -28.13 -20.53 16.65
CA SER A 614 -26.99 -20.42 17.56
C SER A 614 -26.33 -19.05 17.46
N VAL A 615 -26.82 -18.11 18.28
CA VAL A 615 -26.19 -16.79 18.48
C VAL A 615 -24.68 -16.90 18.79
N ARG A 616 -24.24 -17.98 19.45
CA ARG A 616 -22.81 -18.28 19.69
C ARG A 616 -22.06 -18.70 18.42
N ALA A 617 -22.68 -19.50 17.53
CA ALA A 617 -22.09 -19.85 16.24
C ALA A 617 -21.99 -18.62 15.32
N ASN A 618 -23.04 -17.79 15.26
CA ASN A 618 -23.02 -16.54 14.50
C ASN A 618 -21.93 -15.59 15.00
N LEU A 619 -21.76 -15.43 16.32
CA LEU A 619 -20.67 -14.63 16.90
C LEU A 619 -19.28 -15.21 16.58
N ALA A 620 -19.12 -16.54 16.64
CA ALA A 620 -17.86 -17.19 16.29
C ALA A 620 -17.51 -17.05 14.80
N LEU A 621 -18.49 -17.23 13.91
CA LEU A 621 -18.34 -17.02 12.47
C LEU A 621 -18.01 -15.55 12.15
N PHE A 622 -18.68 -14.59 12.79
CA PHE A 622 -18.38 -13.16 12.67
C PHE A 622 -16.94 -12.83 13.12
N SER A 623 -16.55 -13.30 14.31
CA SER A 623 -15.20 -13.12 14.85
C SER A 623 -14.13 -13.74 13.95
N ARG A 624 -14.44 -14.85 13.28
CA ARG A 624 -13.55 -15.54 12.33
C ARG A 624 -13.48 -14.85 10.97
N LYS A 625 -14.61 -14.39 10.40
CA LYS A 625 -14.71 -13.56 9.17
C LYS A 625 -13.84 -12.31 9.29
N PHE A 626 -13.97 -11.60 10.40
CA PHE A 626 -13.30 -10.32 10.66
C PHE A 626 -12.07 -10.46 11.59
N SER A 627 -11.52 -11.65 11.75
CA SER A 627 -10.35 -11.93 12.61
C SER A 627 -9.17 -10.98 12.36
N VAL A 628 -8.89 -10.67 11.09
CA VAL A 628 -7.89 -9.66 10.65
C VAL A 628 -8.09 -8.29 11.31
N LEU A 629 -9.34 -7.89 11.53
CA LEU A 629 -9.72 -6.60 12.09
C LEU A 629 -9.97 -6.67 13.61
N LEU A 630 -10.45 -7.80 14.13
CA LEU A 630 -11.01 -7.89 15.49
C LEU A 630 -10.12 -8.62 16.52
N THR A 631 -9.17 -9.43 16.08
CA THR A 631 -8.39 -10.29 16.99
C THR A 631 -7.64 -9.49 18.05
N GLY A 632 -7.87 -9.86 19.32
CA GLY A 632 -7.25 -9.29 20.52
C GLY A 632 -7.68 -7.89 20.93
N TYR A 633 -8.65 -7.27 20.24
CA TYR A 633 -9.34 -6.10 20.78
C TYR A 633 -10.33 -6.50 21.89
N SER A 634 -10.58 -5.58 22.82
CA SER A 634 -11.66 -5.71 23.80
C SER A 634 -13.01 -5.52 23.11
N ASP A 635 -14.07 -6.17 23.60
CA ASP A 635 -15.39 -6.21 22.93
C ASP A 635 -16.05 -4.83 22.84
N LYS A 636 -15.60 -3.87 23.67
CA LYS A 636 -16.00 -2.46 23.64
C LYS A 636 -15.33 -1.65 22.52
N PHE A 637 -14.27 -2.19 21.90
CA PHE A 637 -13.38 -1.50 20.97
C PHE A 637 -13.18 -2.25 19.64
N LEU A 638 -14.14 -3.08 19.24
CA LEU A 638 -14.13 -3.79 17.95
C LEU A 638 -14.02 -2.85 16.73
N TYR A 639 -14.42 -1.58 16.86
CA TYR A 639 -14.25 -0.55 15.84
C TYR A 639 -12.82 0.03 15.75
N TRP A 640 -11.90 -0.34 16.64
CA TRP A 640 -10.57 0.30 16.72
C TRP A 640 -9.74 0.13 15.45
N GLU A 641 -9.95 -0.94 14.67
CA GLU A 641 -9.25 -1.09 13.40
C GLU A 641 -9.59 0.03 12.40
N LEU A 642 -10.80 0.58 12.44
CA LEU A 642 -11.17 1.76 11.64
C LEU A 642 -10.39 3.00 12.10
N VAL A 643 -10.05 3.10 13.38
CA VAL A 643 -9.21 4.16 13.96
C VAL A 643 -7.76 4.01 13.49
N VAL A 644 -7.22 2.78 13.51
CA VAL A 644 -5.88 2.46 12.97
C VAL A 644 -5.79 2.72 11.47
N PHE A 645 -6.83 2.35 10.71
CA PHE A 645 -6.90 2.59 9.27
C PHE A 645 -7.01 4.10 8.98
N ALA A 646 -7.93 4.82 9.64
CA ALA A 646 -8.05 6.27 9.52
C ALA A 646 -6.75 7.00 9.87
N ARG A 647 -6.00 6.55 10.90
CA ARG A 647 -4.67 7.07 11.24
C ARG A 647 -3.68 6.90 10.08
N ARG A 648 -3.61 5.71 9.47
CA ARG A 648 -2.72 5.43 8.31
C ARG A 648 -3.08 6.28 7.09
N LEU A 649 -4.37 6.44 6.79
CA LEU A 649 -4.85 7.25 5.65
C LEU A 649 -4.64 8.76 5.84
N SER A 650 -4.75 9.26 7.08
CA SER A 650 -4.63 10.69 7.37
C SER A 650 -3.19 11.20 7.38
N ILE A 651 -2.18 10.34 7.57
CA ILE A 651 -0.76 10.73 7.47
C ILE A 651 -0.43 11.32 6.09
N PRO A 652 -0.68 10.64 4.94
CA PRO A 652 -0.49 11.24 3.62
C PRO A 652 -1.34 12.50 3.37
N ILE A 653 -2.55 12.57 3.92
CA ILE A 653 -3.42 13.75 3.79
C ILE A 653 -2.77 14.98 4.46
N SER A 654 -2.15 14.83 5.63
CA SER A 654 -1.36 15.90 6.28
C SER A 654 -0.19 16.41 5.41
N LEU A 655 0.32 15.61 4.47
CA LEU A 655 1.41 15.99 3.57
C LEU A 655 0.96 16.87 2.39
N LEU A 656 -0.36 16.96 2.11
CA LEU A 656 -0.92 17.83 1.09
C LEU A 656 -0.75 19.31 1.42
N ALA A 657 -0.68 19.70 2.70
CA ALA A 657 -0.43 21.07 3.11
C ALA A 657 0.82 21.62 2.40
N GLN A 658 0.74 22.82 1.80
CA GLN A 658 1.80 23.31 0.92
C GLN A 658 3.06 23.74 1.71
N ASN A 659 2.86 24.39 2.85
CA ASN A 659 3.93 24.91 3.71
C ASN A 659 4.53 23.80 4.59
N PRO A 660 5.87 23.69 4.73
CA PRO A 660 6.50 22.62 5.52
C PRO A 660 6.16 22.71 7.01
N SER A 661 6.27 23.88 7.63
CA SER A 661 5.87 24.11 9.03
C SER A 661 4.40 23.70 9.29
N ALA A 662 3.50 23.91 8.33
CA ALA A 662 2.10 23.47 8.44
C ALA A 662 1.97 21.94 8.37
N ARG A 663 2.73 21.24 7.51
CA ARG A 663 2.78 19.75 7.50
C ARG A 663 3.23 19.23 8.87
N TYR A 664 4.37 19.71 9.37
CA TYR A 664 4.91 19.24 10.65
C TYR A 664 3.94 19.54 11.79
N THR A 665 3.35 20.73 11.85
CA THR A 665 2.35 21.09 12.86
C THR A 665 1.11 20.19 12.79
N LEU A 666 0.60 19.87 11.61
CA LEU A 666 -0.50 18.91 11.44
C LEU A 666 -0.11 17.49 11.87
N LEU A 667 1.11 17.03 11.54
CA LEU A 667 1.61 15.73 11.98
C LEU A 667 1.85 15.67 13.50
N THR A 668 2.26 16.77 14.14
CA THR A 668 2.35 16.89 15.60
C THR A 668 0.97 16.79 16.24
N PHE A 669 -0.02 17.55 15.76
CA PHE A 669 -1.39 17.46 16.30
C PHE A 669 -2.01 16.07 16.08
N HIS A 670 -1.80 15.48 14.91
CA HIS A 670 -2.23 14.12 14.57
C HIS A 670 -1.63 13.07 15.50
N SER A 671 -0.31 13.09 15.69
CA SER A 671 0.38 12.12 16.56
C SER A 671 0.00 12.29 18.03
N VAL A 672 -0.10 13.52 18.55
CA VAL A 672 -0.61 13.78 19.91
C VAL A 672 -2.05 13.30 20.08
N PHE A 673 -2.93 13.56 19.11
CA PHE A 673 -4.31 13.08 19.13
C PHE A 673 -4.39 11.56 19.25
N PHE A 674 -3.65 10.82 18.41
CA PHE A 674 -3.64 9.36 18.48
C PHE A 674 -2.94 8.78 19.71
N ILE A 675 -1.93 9.45 20.28
CA ILE A 675 -1.35 9.09 21.59
C ILE A 675 -2.39 9.23 22.70
N VAL A 676 -3.10 10.37 22.78
CA VAL A 676 -4.15 10.59 23.78
C VAL A 676 -5.28 9.56 23.62
N LEU A 677 -5.71 9.31 22.38
CA LEU A 677 -6.77 8.34 22.09
C LEU A 677 -6.38 6.90 22.48
N GLN A 678 -5.16 6.46 22.15
CA GLN A 678 -4.64 5.14 22.50
C GLN A 678 -4.46 4.97 24.03
N THR A 679 -3.85 5.96 24.69
CA THR A 679 -3.50 5.88 26.13
C THR A 679 -4.73 5.93 27.04
N THR A 680 -5.79 6.64 26.63
CA THR A 680 -7.07 6.73 27.34
C THR A 680 -7.95 5.51 27.12
N LEU A 681 -8.08 5.01 25.89
CA LEU A 681 -9.05 3.96 25.55
C LEU A 681 -8.49 2.52 25.68
N ARG A 682 -7.17 2.33 25.56
CA ARG A 682 -6.47 1.03 25.76
C ARG A 682 -7.21 -0.16 25.10
N PRO A 683 -7.34 -0.14 23.77
CA PRO A 683 -8.30 -0.97 23.04
C PRO A 683 -7.99 -2.47 23.03
N TYR A 684 -6.73 -2.87 23.23
CA TYR A 684 -6.34 -4.29 23.22
C TYR A 684 -6.65 -4.97 24.55
N ARG A 685 -6.91 -6.28 24.53
CA ARG A 685 -7.10 -7.09 25.75
C ARG A 685 -5.81 -7.26 26.55
N SER A 686 -4.67 -7.32 25.85
CA SER A 686 -3.35 -7.54 26.45
C SER A 686 -2.67 -6.23 26.84
N ALA A 687 -2.07 -6.18 28.02
CA ALA A 687 -1.31 -5.02 28.48
C ALA A 687 -0.05 -4.78 27.62
N ALA A 688 0.61 -5.86 27.17
CA ALA A 688 1.79 -5.80 26.32
C ALA A 688 1.47 -5.18 24.94
N LEU A 689 0.37 -5.58 24.31
CA LEU A 689 -0.06 -5.03 23.02
C LEU A 689 -0.45 -3.54 23.13
N ASN A 690 -1.15 -3.15 24.20
CA ASN A 690 -1.43 -1.73 24.47
C ASN A 690 -0.14 -0.92 24.66
N TRP A 691 0.85 -1.47 25.37
CA TRP A 691 2.15 -0.82 25.58
C TRP A 691 2.95 -0.69 24.28
N LEU A 692 3.01 -1.75 23.46
CA LEU A 692 3.74 -1.78 22.19
C LEU A 692 3.16 -0.81 21.16
N GLU A 693 1.83 -0.75 21.03
CA GLU A 693 1.14 0.28 20.23
C GLU A 693 1.42 1.70 20.74
N THR A 694 1.38 1.90 22.06
CA THR A 694 1.65 3.20 22.68
C THR A 694 3.10 3.64 22.44
N PHE A 695 4.05 2.71 22.56
CA PHE A 695 5.47 2.94 22.29
C PHE A 695 5.72 3.31 20.82
N SER A 696 5.10 2.61 19.86
CA SER A 696 5.24 2.94 18.44
C SER A 696 4.70 4.33 18.09
N LEU A 697 3.61 4.75 18.74
CA LEU A 697 3.07 6.11 18.64
C LEU A 697 3.98 7.18 19.28
N TYR A 698 4.61 6.89 20.42
CA TYR A 698 5.59 7.81 21.02
C TYR A 698 6.85 7.95 20.16
N SER A 699 7.37 6.86 19.59
CA SER A 699 8.50 6.90 18.64
C SER A 699 8.16 7.79 17.44
N TRP A 700 7.03 7.54 16.80
CA TRP A 700 6.50 8.35 15.70
C TRP A 700 6.37 9.85 16.03
N PHE A 701 5.82 10.19 17.20
CA PHE A 701 5.75 11.57 17.67
C PHE A 701 7.15 12.20 17.85
N PHE A 702 8.09 11.46 18.44
CA PHE A 702 9.46 11.93 18.65
C PHE A 702 10.18 12.17 17.32
N GLU A 703 10.04 11.26 16.37
CA GLU A 703 10.59 11.37 15.02
C GLU A 703 10.02 12.60 14.26
N VAL A 704 8.69 12.81 14.32
CA VAL A 704 8.04 14.02 13.77
C VAL A 704 8.54 15.29 14.45
N MET A 705 8.74 15.29 15.77
CA MET A 705 9.26 16.44 16.51
C MET A 705 10.72 16.75 16.17
N VAL A 706 11.57 15.74 15.99
CA VAL A 706 12.97 15.92 15.54
C VAL A 706 13.01 16.53 14.14
N LEU A 707 12.22 16.02 13.18
CA LEU A 707 12.13 16.59 11.83
C LEU A 707 11.60 18.03 11.84
N LYS A 708 10.61 18.33 12.69
CA LYS A 708 10.09 19.69 12.88
C LYS A 708 11.19 20.64 13.35
N ILE A 709 11.91 20.29 14.42
CA ILE A 709 12.98 21.13 15.01
C ILE A 709 14.10 21.38 13.99
N SER A 710 14.50 20.36 13.21
CA SER A 710 15.51 20.52 12.15
C SER A 710 15.03 21.46 11.04
N SER A 711 13.78 21.34 10.59
CA SER A 711 13.22 22.22 9.55
C SER A 711 12.99 23.67 10.05
N GLU A 712 12.63 23.86 11.31
CA GLU A 712 12.46 25.20 11.88
C GLU A 712 13.81 25.95 12.00
N LYS A 713 14.90 25.27 12.37
CA LYS A 713 16.26 25.83 12.35
C LYS A 713 16.67 26.36 10.98
N GLU A 714 16.45 25.57 9.92
CA GLU A 714 16.71 25.95 8.53
C GLU A 714 16.01 27.28 8.15
N THR A 715 14.73 27.41 8.52
CA THR A 715 13.95 28.63 8.24
C THR A 715 14.31 29.82 9.14
N GLY A 716 14.88 29.55 10.32
CA GLY A 716 15.30 30.57 11.28
C GLY A 716 16.59 31.29 10.85
N GLY A 717 17.64 30.53 10.49
CA GLY A 717 18.96 31.08 10.16
C GLY A 717 18.91 32.16 9.07
N ARG A 718 18.30 31.84 7.92
CA ARG A 718 18.16 32.76 6.78
C ARG A 718 17.36 34.04 7.06
N ARG A 719 16.65 34.13 8.19
CA ARG A 719 15.92 35.35 8.59
C ARG A 719 16.76 36.30 9.44
N GLY A 720 17.87 35.84 10.03
CA GLY A 720 18.82 36.72 10.72
C GLY A 720 19.64 37.54 9.72
N GLU A 721 20.42 36.85 8.90
CA GLU A 721 21.46 37.47 8.06
C GLU A 721 20.93 38.46 7.03
N CYS A 722 19.73 38.22 6.45
CA CYS A 722 19.13 39.13 5.47
C CYS A 722 18.67 40.50 6.02
N ASN A 723 18.69 40.72 7.34
CA ASN A 723 18.36 42.03 7.92
C ASN A 723 19.61 42.88 8.24
N ASP A 724 20.73 42.26 8.62
CA ASP A 724 21.97 42.96 8.98
C ASP A 724 22.91 43.20 7.79
N VAL A 725 22.65 42.56 6.62
CA VAL A 725 23.18 43.04 5.34
C VAL A 725 22.44 44.32 4.93
N VAL A 726 22.80 45.41 5.60
CA VAL A 726 22.44 46.78 5.20
C VAL A 726 22.86 46.96 3.74
N LEU A 727 21.90 47.33 2.89
CA LEU A 727 22.11 47.61 1.47
C LEU A 727 23.00 48.85 1.28
N THR A 728 24.30 48.65 1.43
CA THR A 728 25.32 49.61 1.00
C THR A 728 25.15 49.77 -0.53
N PRO A 729 24.77 50.94 -1.03
CA PRO A 729 24.33 51.07 -2.41
C PRO A 729 25.52 50.93 -3.37
N CYS A 730 25.70 49.73 -3.92
CA CYS A 730 26.60 49.46 -5.04
C CYS A 730 26.03 49.99 -6.36
N VAL A 731 25.59 51.25 -6.35
CA VAL A 731 25.35 52.08 -7.51
C VAL A 731 26.45 53.13 -7.53
N ARG A 732 27.64 52.73 -8.01
CA ARG A 732 28.65 53.67 -8.49
C ARG A 732 28.79 53.44 -9.99
N GLU A 733 28.58 54.50 -10.74
CA GLU A 733 28.43 54.43 -12.19
C GLU A 733 29.75 54.04 -12.85
N ALA A 734 29.80 52.88 -13.50
CA ALA A 734 30.86 52.52 -14.43
C ALA A 734 30.61 53.21 -15.78
N VAL A 735 30.65 54.54 -15.81
CA VAL A 735 30.73 55.31 -17.06
C VAL A 735 32.10 55.04 -17.67
N VAL A 736 32.11 54.34 -18.80
CA VAL A 736 33.33 54.10 -19.59
C VAL A 736 33.60 55.33 -20.43
N GLU A 737 34.27 56.34 -19.86
CA GLU A 737 34.95 57.36 -20.65
C GLU A 737 36.28 56.81 -21.17
N ALA A 738 36.45 56.86 -22.50
CA ALA A 738 37.70 56.49 -23.16
C ALA A 738 38.66 57.69 -23.16
N GLY A 739 39.40 57.87 -22.07
CA GLY A 739 40.45 58.89 -21.92
C GLY A 739 41.80 58.26 -21.57
N GLY A 740 42.83 58.50 -22.38
CA GLY A 740 44.15 57.90 -22.18
C GLY A 740 45.02 58.66 -21.15
N GLY A 741 45.72 57.90 -20.29
CA GLY A 741 46.73 58.42 -19.37
C GLY A 741 47.48 57.28 -18.70
N GLY A 742 48.81 57.23 -18.85
CA GLY A 742 49.63 56.15 -18.30
C GLY A 742 50.02 56.37 -16.84
N GLY A 743 50.07 55.30 -16.05
CA GLY A 743 50.60 55.33 -14.68
C GLY A 743 50.87 53.92 -14.16
N LEU A 744 52.12 53.63 -13.77
CA LEU A 744 52.46 52.39 -13.07
C LEU A 744 52.02 52.48 -11.61
N CYS A 745 51.31 51.46 -11.12
CA CYS A 745 51.27 51.10 -9.71
C CYS A 745 51.40 49.59 -9.58
N VAL A 746 52.54 49.12 -9.07
CA VAL A 746 52.73 47.71 -8.70
C VAL A 746 52.21 47.53 -7.28
N GLY A 747 51.20 46.69 -7.09
CA GLY A 747 50.62 46.37 -5.80
C GLY A 747 50.01 44.98 -5.79
N GLY A 748 50.75 43.98 -5.33
CA GLY A 748 50.28 42.61 -5.23
C GLY A 748 49.31 42.43 -4.05
N GLY A 749 48.07 42.08 -4.36
CA GLY A 749 47.04 41.72 -3.37
C GLY A 749 46.18 40.59 -3.91
N ASP A 750 46.21 39.43 -3.26
CA ASP A 750 45.58 38.19 -3.73
C ASP A 750 44.05 38.20 -3.47
N VAL A 751 43.31 38.93 -4.30
CA VAL A 751 41.84 39.07 -4.17
C VAL A 751 41.15 37.79 -4.64
N ARG A 752 41.04 36.82 -3.72
CA ARG A 752 40.20 35.64 -3.89
C ARG A 752 38.73 36.06 -3.91
N MET A 753 38.11 36.06 -5.09
CA MET A 753 36.65 36.11 -5.19
C MET A 753 36.05 34.85 -4.53
N LEU A 754 35.26 35.05 -3.49
CA LEU A 754 34.33 34.04 -3.00
C LEU A 754 33.26 33.79 -4.07
N PRO A 755 32.99 32.54 -4.49
CA PRO A 755 31.82 32.24 -5.29
C PRO A 755 30.57 32.43 -4.43
N LEU A 756 29.62 33.22 -4.91
CA LEU A 756 28.28 33.29 -4.33
C LEU A 756 27.49 32.04 -4.76
N LEU A 757 26.86 31.39 -3.77
CA LEU A 757 25.91 30.28 -3.92
C LEU A 757 24.46 30.80 -3.88
#